data_AF-A0A8H4JZU4-F1
#
_entry.id   AF-A0A8H4JZU4-F1
#
_cell.length_a   1.000
_cell.length_b   1.000
_cell.length_c   1.000
_cell.angle_alpha   90.00
_cell.angle_beta   90.00
_cell.angle_gamma   90.00
#
_symmetry.space_group_name_H-M   'P 1'
#
loop_
_entity.id
_entity.type
_entity.pdbx_description
1 polymer ?
#
loop_
_entity_poly.entity_id
_entity_poly.type
_entity_poly.pdbx_seq_one_letter_code
_entity_poly.pdbx_strand_id
1 'polypeptide(L)'
;MSAQTSTRPDGTNGSATSLKGQLDASKLKFDLTTALKDVPKPGSAELWEQNVATDHMVTCRWTVQNGWEDPVIKPFGDLTISPLASCLHYATQCFEGMKVYRGFDNRVRLFRPDRNAKRLVMSAERVSLPGFDPQQLVELIKALVRVDGKRWLPEPGSFRYIRPAIIGTGRQLGIQIPKEAILMVTMVCWPDFSTESPPGAEPRSDLRLITSRNDTIRAWPGGFGYAKVGANYGPSFASHCEAQQAGYDQVLWLLGDEGQVTEAGASNFFAVVRDEKTSKLVLLTAPLTDRVILDGVTRRSVLDLVESRLSEDLEVREAKFTIKDIEVAWRNGLLQEAFVSGTAFFIKDVSTIGVGDFNIDLPQKLDNRSAFGPRIKSWLKDIMYGGEDHEWGVIHTAAAGRPSPFRKIPRVIQTMWGWEGLKSLKSRSTPLFCPCHIKVNYDSHLRMDKHAPVTLGVLGRYYSARHTLGQYRSVCVTAAYNISLPNDSLSNDLDNALEHALQATIQQHSGLSYGVSDEKLAGVPLFRQIRTFDLQDVMKVVTSRTSAGEGDGVSNELLSKALETGHSELWPENKPAWKVIVLKHTANYMSGPSVRLHIAFFTHHAIADGLSGITFHSSFMSNLKLETNMPAPWPLDLNELQDPPPTIEGHMDCLFCNCTICTTPDKYNEPIWGGDPISATPTVNYESRVRIVTVPAASFSGLLRKCKQANVTVTGLLHAIICASLNNSIKGYIHGFRAVTPFSARRHTGVSGAEIVNHISYLTSYVSQEDLQRIKDCPHGSATGEEHIIDLARRLSNEVATKVKEFPHGSMATRLSQVQDILQECQSQGGTERWYTYELSNLGSVSSILPPEDSGIKLDRLVFTQCGFVAGPALGFNCVSTRGGDFTISITWQRGIVAESVVEDVAQELQTRLEEFNMTPETKSEPLREWIILIPDNKDSLGTRMRVRETHIKEMLKHIDSGLFQMGGGTLAGNRVDGSAIIARAKSEADVMSVLKTDIYARSGVWDLEKIQFIPFQCVYRREHIDGAVMGTEWKF
;
A
#
# COMPACT_ATOMS: atom_id res chain seq x y z
N MET A 1 31.57 -30.56 -53.09
CA MET A 1 31.90 -29.12 -52.90
C MET A 1 31.57 -28.79 -51.45
N SER A 2 32.43 -29.23 -50.53
CA SER A 2 33.57 -28.48 -49.97
C SER A 2 33.10 -27.50 -48.88
N ALA A 3 32.96 -28.06 -47.68
CA ALA A 3 33.15 -27.34 -46.44
C ALA A 3 34.59 -26.81 -46.40
N GLN A 4 34.76 -25.52 -46.16
CA GLN A 4 36.02 -24.95 -45.71
C GLN A 4 35.83 -24.44 -44.28
N THR A 5 36.51 -25.14 -43.38
CA THR A 5 36.91 -24.73 -42.05
C THR A 5 37.84 -23.52 -42.11
N SER A 6 37.63 -22.52 -41.26
CA SER A 6 38.71 -21.63 -40.82
C SER A 6 38.65 -21.45 -39.30
N THR A 7 39.76 -21.85 -38.71
CA THR A 7 40.15 -21.87 -37.30
C THR A 7 40.13 -20.50 -36.62
N ARG A 8 39.87 -20.48 -35.31
CA ARG A 8 40.32 -19.42 -34.38
C ARG A 8 41.26 -20.03 -33.33
N PRO A 9 42.25 -19.26 -32.85
CA PRO A 9 43.58 -19.78 -32.57
C PRO A 9 43.78 -20.24 -31.12
N ASP A 10 44.54 -21.33 -30.97
CA ASP A 10 45.33 -21.57 -29.76
C ASP A 10 46.60 -20.72 -29.82
N GLY A 11 46.84 -19.97 -28.74
CA GLY A 11 47.98 -19.07 -28.58
C GLY A 11 48.06 -18.60 -27.14
N THR A 12 48.58 -19.49 -26.30
CA THR A 12 48.89 -19.29 -24.89
C THR A 12 49.90 -18.15 -24.67
N ASN A 13 49.59 -17.22 -23.77
CA ASN A 13 50.56 -16.63 -22.84
C ASN A 13 49.85 -15.67 -21.86
N GLY A 14 49.69 -16.16 -20.63
CA GLY A 14 49.18 -15.38 -19.50
C GLY A 14 49.50 -16.01 -18.15
N SER A 15 50.60 -16.76 -18.05
CA SER A 15 51.21 -17.29 -16.82
C SER A 15 50.37 -18.25 -15.97
N ALA A 16 51.02 -19.21 -15.35
CA ALA A 16 50.54 -19.84 -14.14
C ALA A 16 50.34 -18.77 -13.04
N THR A 17 49.21 -18.08 -13.05
CA THR A 17 48.75 -17.37 -11.86
C THR A 17 48.33 -18.46 -10.89
N SER A 18 49.09 -18.63 -9.81
CA SER A 18 48.73 -19.40 -8.62
C SER A 18 47.22 -19.46 -8.43
N LEU A 19 46.62 -20.65 -8.29
CA LEU A 19 45.21 -20.80 -7.90
C LEU A 19 44.99 -19.99 -6.61
N LYS A 20 44.50 -18.75 -6.76
CA LYS A 20 44.18 -17.86 -5.65
C LYS A 20 42.96 -18.46 -4.94
N GLY A 21 43.12 -18.81 -3.66
CA GLY A 21 42.10 -19.32 -2.73
C GLY A 21 41.05 -20.26 -3.33
N GLN A 22 41.28 -21.58 -3.31
CA GLN A 22 40.19 -22.55 -3.50
C GLN A 22 39.32 -22.64 -2.25
N LEU A 23 38.03 -22.92 -2.40
CA LEU A 23 37.15 -23.19 -1.27
C LEU A 23 37.69 -24.42 -0.54
N ASP A 24 37.99 -24.30 0.76
CA ASP A 24 38.63 -25.36 1.52
C ASP A 24 37.92 -25.55 2.87
N ALA A 25 37.12 -26.59 2.96
CA ALA A 25 36.36 -26.94 4.17
C ALA A 25 37.26 -27.34 5.34
N SER A 26 38.53 -27.72 5.10
CA SER A 26 39.47 -28.05 6.19
C SER A 26 39.91 -26.83 6.99
N LYS A 27 39.78 -25.62 6.41
CA LYS A 27 40.10 -24.34 7.05
C LYS A 27 38.90 -23.70 7.77
N LEU A 28 37.80 -24.45 7.90
CA LEU A 28 36.58 -23.97 8.53
C LEU A 28 36.81 -23.46 9.96
N LYS A 29 36.44 -22.21 10.19
CA LYS A 29 36.46 -21.57 11.51
C LYS A 29 35.08 -21.65 12.16
N PHE A 30 35.06 -21.62 13.49
CA PHE A 30 33.85 -21.72 14.29
C PHE A 30 33.70 -20.49 15.18
N ASP A 31 32.58 -19.78 15.01
CA ASP A 31 32.11 -18.68 15.83
C ASP A 31 30.70 -19.06 16.32
N LEU A 32 30.62 -19.77 17.45
CA LEU A 32 29.37 -20.39 17.88
C LEU A 32 28.63 -19.49 18.88
N THR A 33 27.32 -19.34 18.69
CA THR A 33 26.46 -18.60 19.63
C THR A 33 26.17 -19.43 20.87
N THR A 34 26.11 -18.78 22.03
CA THR A 34 25.54 -19.33 23.27
C THR A 34 24.07 -18.97 23.45
N ALA A 35 23.58 -17.95 22.72
CA ALA A 35 22.17 -17.57 22.69
C ALA A 35 21.46 -18.44 21.65
N LEU A 36 21.00 -19.61 22.09
CA LEU A 36 20.30 -20.59 21.24
C LEU A 36 18.84 -20.20 21.08
N LYS A 37 18.31 -20.34 19.87
CA LYS A 37 16.90 -20.12 19.56
C LYS A 37 16.05 -21.31 20.02
N ASP A 38 14.75 -21.08 20.18
CA ASP A 38 13.79 -22.15 20.40
C ASP A 38 13.58 -22.97 19.12
N VAL A 39 13.50 -24.29 19.29
CA VAL A 39 13.20 -25.20 18.18
C VAL A 39 11.67 -25.28 18.05
N PRO A 40 11.08 -24.92 16.89
CA PRO A 40 9.65 -25.04 16.69
C PRO A 40 9.15 -26.47 16.94
N LYS A 41 7.99 -26.59 17.56
CA LYS A 41 7.35 -27.90 17.77
C LYS A 41 6.88 -28.46 16.41
N PRO A 42 6.91 -29.79 16.21
CA PRO A 42 6.29 -30.40 15.04
C PRO A 42 4.83 -29.95 14.86
N GLY A 43 4.42 -29.63 13.64
CA GLY A 43 3.05 -29.20 13.31
C GLY A 43 2.63 -27.82 13.83
N SER A 44 3.55 -27.06 14.43
CA SER A 44 3.28 -25.70 14.94
C SER A 44 3.06 -24.68 13.81
N ALA A 45 2.34 -23.59 14.08
CA ALA A 45 2.07 -22.54 13.09
C ALA A 45 3.38 -21.90 12.58
N GLU A 46 4.37 -21.77 13.46
CA GLU A 46 5.70 -21.24 13.19
C GLU A 46 6.47 -22.07 12.15
N LEU A 47 6.20 -23.39 12.06
CA LEU A 47 6.78 -24.25 11.03
C LEU A 47 6.21 -23.92 9.63
N TRP A 48 4.94 -23.52 9.55
CA TRP A 48 4.25 -23.19 8.30
C TRP A 48 4.60 -21.81 7.76
N GLU A 49 5.09 -20.91 8.61
CA GLU A 49 5.60 -19.59 8.22
C GLU A 49 6.89 -19.67 7.39
N GLN A 50 7.62 -20.79 7.41
CA GLN A 50 8.83 -21.03 6.62
C GLN A 50 9.96 -19.99 6.83
N ASN A 51 9.95 -19.27 7.96
CA ASN A 51 10.90 -18.19 8.29
C ASN A 51 11.91 -18.58 9.40
N VAL A 52 11.82 -19.80 9.95
CA VAL A 52 12.68 -20.23 11.06
C VAL A 52 13.94 -20.95 10.57
N ALA A 53 15.09 -20.31 10.75
CA ALA A 53 16.42 -20.89 10.54
C ALA A 53 17.08 -21.37 11.84
N THR A 54 18.02 -22.30 11.72
CA THR A 54 18.79 -22.82 12.87
C THR A 54 19.72 -21.78 13.49
N ASP A 55 20.44 -22.17 14.55
CA ASP A 55 21.28 -21.26 15.32
C ASP A 55 22.45 -20.69 14.50
N HIS A 56 22.99 -21.48 13.56
CA HIS A 56 24.19 -21.13 12.80
C HIS A 56 23.97 -21.16 11.28
N MET A 57 24.90 -20.53 10.56
CA MET A 57 25.03 -20.62 9.10
C MET A 57 26.51 -20.72 8.72
N VAL A 58 26.80 -21.31 7.55
CA VAL A 58 28.13 -21.21 6.94
C VAL A 58 28.17 -19.96 6.07
N THR A 59 29.26 -19.21 6.12
CA THR A 59 29.57 -18.13 5.18
C THR A 59 31.01 -18.25 4.69
N CYS A 60 31.23 -17.95 3.42
CA CYS A 60 32.57 -17.90 2.83
C CYS A 60 32.58 -16.81 1.76
N ARG A 61 33.46 -15.81 1.94
CA ARG A 61 33.62 -14.71 0.99
C ARG A 61 34.57 -15.12 -0.12
N TRP A 62 34.33 -14.64 -1.32
CA TRP A 62 35.23 -14.74 -2.46
C TRP A 62 35.53 -13.36 -3.02
N THR A 63 36.79 -13.12 -3.40
CA THR A 63 37.19 -11.92 -4.15
C THR A 63 38.05 -12.30 -5.34
N VAL A 64 37.99 -11.51 -6.41
CA VAL A 64 38.85 -11.73 -7.59
C VAL A 64 40.35 -11.63 -7.24
N GLN A 65 40.71 -10.88 -6.19
CA GLN A 65 42.10 -10.71 -5.76
C GLN A 65 42.64 -11.92 -4.99
N ASN A 66 41.82 -12.55 -4.14
CA ASN A 66 42.30 -13.55 -3.16
C ASN A 66 41.70 -14.96 -3.35
N GLY A 67 40.67 -15.11 -4.20
CA GLY A 67 39.88 -16.33 -4.27
C GLY A 67 38.91 -16.46 -3.09
N TRP A 68 38.54 -17.70 -2.77
CA TRP A 68 37.75 -18.05 -1.59
C TRP A 68 38.59 -17.86 -0.33
N GLU A 69 38.01 -17.18 0.64
CA GLU A 69 38.55 -17.03 1.99
C GLU A 69 38.25 -18.27 2.85
N ASP A 70 38.78 -18.32 4.08
CA ASP A 70 38.46 -19.41 5.00
C ASP A 70 36.95 -19.38 5.34
N PRO A 71 36.22 -20.51 5.18
CA PRO A 71 34.81 -20.55 5.53
C PRO A 71 34.62 -20.43 7.04
N VAL A 72 33.48 -19.89 7.47
CA VAL A 72 33.14 -19.69 8.88
C VAL A 72 31.73 -20.21 9.15
N ILE A 73 31.58 -21.10 10.14
CA ILE A 73 30.30 -21.33 10.81
C ILE A 73 30.13 -20.22 11.85
N LYS A 74 29.09 -19.40 11.69
CA LYS A 74 28.79 -18.25 12.55
C LYS A 74 27.32 -18.24 12.96
N PRO A 75 26.89 -17.41 13.94
CA PRO A 75 25.48 -17.30 14.27
C PRO A 75 24.68 -16.85 13.05
N PHE A 76 23.50 -17.43 12.85
CA PHE A 76 22.60 -17.04 11.77
C PHE A 76 22.19 -15.57 11.95
N GLY A 77 22.27 -14.79 10.88
CA GLY A 77 21.84 -13.38 10.87
C GLY A 77 21.90 -12.76 9.49
N ASP A 78 21.48 -11.50 9.42
CA ASP A 78 21.37 -10.75 8.18
C ASP A 78 22.73 -10.53 7.50
N LEU A 79 22.71 -10.48 6.16
CA LEU A 79 23.90 -10.16 5.37
C LEU A 79 24.01 -8.64 5.18
N THR A 80 25.14 -8.06 5.56
CA THR A 80 25.50 -6.69 5.17
C THR A 80 26.17 -6.73 3.80
N ILE A 81 25.46 -6.33 2.76
CA ILE A 81 25.99 -6.20 1.39
C ILE A 81 25.82 -4.78 0.88
N SER A 82 26.58 -4.41 -0.15
CA SER A 82 26.42 -3.10 -0.77
C SER A 82 25.08 -2.99 -1.48
N PRO A 83 24.41 -1.81 -1.44
CA PRO A 83 23.25 -1.57 -2.28
C PRO A 83 23.61 -1.59 -3.78
N LEU A 84 24.90 -1.58 -4.16
CA LEU A 84 25.38 -1.74 -5.54
C LEU A 84 25.74 -3.20 -5.88
N ALA A 85 25.40 -4.16 -5.02
CA ALA A 85 25.69 -5.58 -5.24
C ALA A 85 24.95 -6.10 -6.47
N SER A 86 25.68 -6.76 -7.37
CA SER A 86 25.12 -7.27 -8.63
C SER A 86 23.99 -8.29 -8.43
N CYS A 87 23.95 -9.00 -7.30
CA CYS A 87 22.82 -9.89 -6.98
C CYS A 87 21.48 -9.15 -6.84
N LEU A 88 21.49 -7.88 -6.40
CA LEU A 88 20.30 -7.06 -6.22
C LEU A 88 19.79 -6.45 -7.54
N HIS A 89 20.70 -6.18 -8.48
CA HIS A 89 20.38 -5.47 -9.74
C HIS A 89 20.28 -6.37 -10.96
N TYR A 90 21.13 -7.40 -11.04
CA TYR A 90 21.32 -8.22 -12.25
C TYR A 90 21.09 -9.71 -11.98
N ALA A 91 20.49 -10.04 -10.83
CA ALA A 91 20.20 -11.40 -10.41
C ALA A 91 21.41 -12.36 -10.54
N THR A 92 22.63 -11.87 -10.30
CA THR A 92 23.85 -12.70 -10.22
C THR A 92 23.83 -13.51 -8.93
N GLN A 93 22.93 -14.49 -8.88
CA GLN A 93 22.66 -15.32 -7.73
C GLN A 93 22.13 -16.69 -8.16
N CYS A 94 22.61 -17.73 -7.48
CA CYS A 94 22.14 -19.10 -7.64
C CYS A 94 22.01 -19.78 -6.28
N PHE A 95 21.19 -20.83 -6.22
CA PHE A 95 20.93 -21.54 -4.97
C PHE A 95 20.71 -23.04 -5.19
N GLU A 96 20.77 -23.78 -4.09
CA GLU A 96 20.44 -25.19 -4.03
C GLU A 96 19.38 -25.49 -2.95
N GLY A 97 18.83 -26.69 -3.00
CA GLY A 97 17.79 -27.17 -2.13
C GLY A 97 17.90 -28.67 -1.91
N MET A 98 18.30 -29.05 -0.70
CA MET A 98 18.34 -30.44 -0.26
C MET A 98 17.77 -30.57 1.16
N LYS A 99 17.61 -31.80 1.62
CA LYS A 99 17.14 -32.09 2.98
C LYS A 99 18.14 -33.02 3.67
N VAL A 100 18.22 -32.87 4.99
CA VAL A 100 18.91 -33.78 5.90
C VAL A 100 17.86 -34.49 6.74
N TYR A 101 18.00 -35.80 6.90
CA TYR A 101 17.01 -36.67 7.54
C TYR A 101 17.62 -37.31 8.77
N ARG A 102 16.84 -37.43 9.84
CA ARG A 102 17.10 -38.39 10.90
C ARG A 102 16.33 -39.66 10.60
N GLY A 103 17.05 -40.71 10.21
CA GLY A 103 16.47 -42.00 9.94
C GLY A 103 15.82 -42.64 11.17
N PHE A 104 14.94 -43.62 10.94
CA PHE A 104 14.34 -44.42 12.01
C PHE A 104 15.39 -45.26 12.77
N ASP A 105 16.54 -45.51 12.13
CA ASP A 105 17.74 -46.09 12.72
C ASP A 105 18.60 -45.07 13.50
N ASN A 106 18.08 -43.87 13.75
CA ASN A 106 18.74 -42.74 14.41
C ASN A 106 19.96 -42.16 13.68
N ARG A 107 20.33 -42.65 12.48
CA ARG A 107 21.44 -42.08 11.71
C ARG A 107 20.98 -40.87 10.92
N VAL A 108 21.87 -39.88 10.82
CA VAL A 108 21.62 -38.67 10.03
C VAL A 108 22.11 -38.88 8.60
N ARG A 109 21.27 -38.58 7.60
CA ARG A 109 21.58 -38.79 6.18
C ARG A 109 21.33 -37.54 5.35
N LEU A 110 22.16 -37.36 4.32
CA LEU A 110 21.92 -36.45 3.20
C LEU A 110 21.56 -37.27 1.97
N PHE A 111 20.57 -36.82 1.20
CA PHE A 111 20.16 -37.54 -0.02
C PHE A 111 20.87 -36.98 -1.26
N ARG A 112 21.72 -37.78 -1.89
CA ARG A 112 22.52 -37.47 -3.10
C ARG A 112 23.14 -36.05 -3.11
N PRO A 113 23.82 -35.62 -2.03
CA PRO A 113 24.32 -34.25 -1.90
C PRO A 113 25.37 -33.88 -2.95
N ASP A 114 26.08 -34.85 -3.52
CA ASP A 114 27.06 -34.64 -4.59
C ASP A 114 26.41 -34.06 -5.85
N ARG A 115 25.19 -34.51 -6.19
CA ARG A 115 24.44 -34.02 -7.35
C ARG A 115 23.98 -32.59 -7.14
N ASN A 116 23.49 -32.25 -5.95
CA ASN A 116 23.16 -30.87 -5.62
C ASN A 116 24.40 -29.97 -5.71
N ALA A 117 25.54 -30.39 -5.16
CA ALA A 117 26.76 -29.61 -5.19
C ALA A 117 27.26 -29.36 -6.62
N LYS A 118 27.27 -30.39 -7.48
CA LYS A 118 27.61 -30.25 -8.92
C LYS A 118 26.67 -29.28 -9.64
N ARG A 119 25.36 -29.34 -9.35
CA ARG A 119 24.38 -28.44 -9.96
C ARG A 119 24.52 -26.99 -9.46
N LEU A 120 24.93 -26.77 -8.21
CA LEU A 120 25.24 -25.43 -7.71
C LEU A 120 26.45 -24.83 -8.44
N VAL A 121 27.52 -25.60 -8.64
CA VAL A 121 28.70 -25.15 -9.39
C VAL A 121 28.32 -24.78 -10.83
N MET A 122 27.59 -25.65 -11.53
CA MET A 122 27.09 -25.35 -12.88
C MET A 122 26.20 -24.09 -12.90
N SER A 123 25.35 -23.90 -11.89
CA SER A 123 24.50 -22.71 -11.79
C SER A 123 25.31 -21.45 -11.53
N ALA A 124 26.36 -21.52 -10.70
CA ALA A 124 27.27 -20.42 -10.43
C ALA A 124 28.01 -20.00 -11.70
N GLU A 125 28.56 -20.97 -12.44
CA GLU A 125 29.24 -20.73 -13.73
C GLU A 125 28.30 -20.05 -14.74
N ARG A 126 27.03 -20.47 -14.81
CA ARG A 126 26.05 -19.88 -15.73
C ARG A 126 25.84 -18.39 -15.51
N VAL A 127 25.90 -17.90 -14.26
CA VAL A 127 25.76 -16.48 -13.92
C VAL A 127 27.11 -15.81 -13.57
N SER A 128 28.22 -16.39 -14.02
CA SER A 128 29.58 -15.85 -13.85
C SER A 128 29.98 -15.61 -12.38
N LEU A 129 29.44 -16.43 -11.46
CA LEU A 129 29.88 -16.51 -10.08
C LEU A 129 31.05 -17.51 -9.94
N PRO A 130 31.86 -17.41 -8.86
CA PRO A 130 33.01 -18.29 -8.68
C PRO A 130 32.62 -19.75 -8.52
N GLY A 131 33.30 -20.63 -9.25
CA GLY A 131 33.25 -22.08 -9.06
C GLY A 131 34.07 -22.54 -7.84
N PHE A 132 33.89 -23.81 -7.48
CA PHE A 132 34.58 -24.48 -6.38
C PHE A 132 34.47 -26.00 -6.58
N ASP A 133 35.28 -26.79 -5.87
CA ASP A 133 35.13 -28.24 -5.83
C ASP A 133 33.81 -28.63 -5.10
N PRO A 134 32.86 -29.31 -5.78
CA PRO A 134 31.59 -29.74 -5.17
C PRO A 134 31.74 -30.46 -3.83
N GLN A 135 32.81 -31.23 -3.63
CA GLN A 135 32.99 -31.99 -2.39
C GLN A 135 33.19 -31.07 -1.18
N GLN A 136 33.81 -29.90 -1.38
CA GLN A 136 34.04 -28.93 -0.32
C GLN A 136 32.73 -28.39 0.25
N LEU A 137 31.73 -28.14 -0.60
CA LEU A 137 30.39 -27.76 -0.16
C LEU A 137 29.72 -28.89 0.66
N VAL A 138 29.88 -30.14 0.24
CA VAL A 138 29.32 -31.29 0.97
C VAL A 138 29.93 -31.38 2.38
N GLU A 139 31.23 -31.16 2.51
CA GLU A 139 31.90 -31.14 3.83
C GLU A 139 31.46 -29.96 4.70
N LEU A 140 31.27 -28.76 4.12
CA LEU A 140 30.70 -27.61 4.84
C LEU A 140 29.27 -27.88 5.34
N ILE A 141 28.42 -28.50 4.52
CA ILE A 141 27.07 -28.91 4.90
C ILE A 141 27.13 -29.93 6.05
N LYS A 142 27.98 -30.96 5.94
CA LYS A 142 28.19 -31.93 7.02
C LYS A 142 28.65 -31.25 8.31
N ALA A 143 29.54 -30.25 8.23
CA ALA A 143 29.98 -29.50 9.40
C ALA A 143 28.85 -28.71 10.07
N LEU A 144 28.00 -28.02 9.29
CA LEU A 144 26.82 -27.33 9.83
C LEU A 144 25.84 -28.30 10.49
N VAL A 145 25.56 -29.44 9.85
CA VAL A 145 24.70 -30.51 10.39
C VAL A 145 25.30 -31.08 11.68
N ARG A 146 26.62 -31.16 11.81
CA ARG A 146 27.28 -31.61 13.05
C ARG A 146 27.06 -30.65 14.22
N VAL A 147 27.05 -29.34 13.94
CA VAL A 147 26.85 -28.29 14.94
C VAL A 147 25.38 -28.22 15.36
N ASP A 148 24.48 -28.01 14.40
CA ASP A 148 23.06 -27.72 14.70
C ASP A 148 22.18 -28.97 14.76
N GLY A 149 22.55 -30.03 14.04
CA GLY A 149 21.66 -31.15 13.78
C GLY A 149 21.24 -31.92 15.04
N LYS A 150 22.05 -31.96 16.10
CA LYS A 150 21.64 -32.62 17.35
C LYS A 150 20.42 -31.96 17.98
N ARG A 151 20.37 -30.62 17.98
CA ARG A 151 19.28 -29.83 18.58
C ARG A 151 18.13 -29.66 17.60
N TRP A 152 18.45 -29.37 16.34
CA TRP A 152 17.46 -29.01 15.33
C TRP A 152 16.89 -30.19 14.56
N LEU A 153 17.48 -31.39 14.63
CA LEU A 153 16.90 -32.64 14.16
C LEU A 153 16.83 -33.64 15.32
N PRO A 154 15.95 -33.47 16.32
CA PRO A 154 15.95 -34.33 17.50
C PRO A 154 15.33 -35.72 17.25
N GLU A 155 14.23 -35.80 16.51
CA GLU A 155 13.39 -37.01 16.45
C GLU A 155 13.62 -37.87 15.20
N PRO A 156 13.65 -39.21 15.32
CA PRO A 156 13.60 -40.12 14.18
C PRO A 156 12.40 -39.85 13.27
N GLY A 157 12.59 -40.00 11.96
CA GLY A 157 11.55 -39.70 10.98
C GLY A 157 11.37 -38.21 10.67
N SER A 158 12.22 -37.32 11.22
CA SER A 158 12.19 -35.89 10.93
C SER A 158 13.26 -35.46 9.91
N PHE A 159 13.06 -34.29 9.29
CA PHE A 159 14.04 -33.69 8.38
C PHE A 159 14.18 -32.18 8.60
N ARG A 160 15.24 -31.60 8.02
CA ARG A 160 15.44 -30.16 7.88
C ARG A 160 15.89 -29.84 6.48
N TYR A 161 15.52 -28.66 6.00
CA TYR A 161 15.88 -28.20 4.67
C TYR A 161 17.21 -27.45 4.73
N ILE A 162 18.09 -27.69 3.77
CA ILE A 162 19.39 -27.04 3.63
C ILE A 162 19.38 -26.21 2.35
N ARG A 163 19.75 -24.93 2.48
CA ARG A 163 19.74 -23.91 1.42
C ARG A 163 21.15 -23.34 1.23
N PRO A 164 21.99 -23.96 0.39
CA PRO A 164 23.18 -23.31 -0.12
C PRO A 164 22.81 -22.21 -1.12
N ALA A 165 23.50 -21.08 -1.11
CA ALA A 165 23.33 -20.01 -2.08
C ALA A 165 24.64 -19.26 -2.31
N ILE A 166 24.82 -18.74 -3.52
CA ILE A 166 25.94 -17.88 -3.89
C ILE A 166 25.39 -16.61 -4.50
N ILE A 167 25.82 -15.47 -3.99
CA ILE A 167 25.39 -14.15 -4.43
C ILE A 167 26.59 -13.27 -4.78
N GLY A 168 26.51 -12.53 -5.88
CA GLY A 168 27.51 -11.52 -6.24
C GLY A 168 27.35 -10.26 -5.39
N THR A 169 28.34 -9.93 -4.57
CA THR A 169 28.31 -8.84 -3.58
C THR A 169 29.21 -7.66 -3.95
N GLY A 170 29.85 -7.70 -5.12
CA GLY A 170 30.74 -6.65 -5.60
C GLY A 170 30.07 -5.27 -5.71
N ARG A 171 30.77 -4.21 -5.31
CA ARG A 171 30.27 -2.82 -5.25
C ARG A 171 30.27 -2.13 -6.63
N GLN A 172 29.55 -2.66 -7.61
CA GLN A 172 29.62 -2.18 -9.00
C GLN A 172 28.25 -2.23 -9.68
N LEU A 173 27.77 -1.06 -10.12
CA LEU A 173 26.52 -0.93 -10.89
C LEU A 173 26.73 -1.20 -12.39
N GLY A 174 27.95 -1.14 -12.91
CA GLY A 174 28.17 -1.50 -14.32
C GLY A 174 27.89 -3.00 -14.55
N ILE A 175 27.31 -3.36 -15.69
CA ILE A 175 27.13 -4.77 -16.09
C ILE A 175 28.51 -5.39 -16.34
N GLN A 176 29.04 -6.08 -15.34
CA GLN A 176 30.36 -6.71 -15.34
C GLN A 176 30.31 -8.00 -14.52
N ILE A 177 31.31 -8.86 -14.73
CA ILE A 177 31.50 -10.06 -13.90
C ILE A 177 31.72 -9.63 -12.44
N PRO A 178 30.99 -10.20 -11.47
CA PRO A 178 31.14 -9.84 -10.05
C PRO A 178 32.57 -10.06 -9.58
N LYS A 179 33.19 -9.01 -8.98
CA LYS A 179 34.54 -9.11 -8.39
C LYS A 179 34.56 -9.61 -6.96
N GLU A 180 33.38 -9.77 -6.36
CA GLU A 180 33.18 -10.28 -5.01
C GLU A 180 31.88 -11.09 -4.96
N ALA A 181 31.89 -12.18 -4.21
CA ALA A 181 30.73 -13.02 -3.97
C ALA A 181 30.75 -13.59 -2.55
N ILE A 182 29.60 -14.07 -2.09
CA ILE A 182 29.49 -14.82 -0.83
C ILE A 182 28.78 -16.14 -1.10
N LEU A 183 29.38 -17.24 -0.66
CA LEU A 183 28.71 -18.53 -0.45
C LEU A 183 28.11 -18.54 0.95
N MET A 184 26.85 -18.91 1.06
CA MET A 184 26.17 -19.16 2.33
C MET A 184 25.48 -20.51 2.33
N VAL A 185 25.44 -21.16 3.50
CA VAL A 185 24.65 -22.38 3.73
C VAL A 185 23.83 -22.20 4.99
N THR A 186 22.51 -22.25 4.84
CA THR A 186 21.57 -22.16 5.97
C THR A 186 20.79 -23.48 6.11
N MET A 187 20.40 -23.81 7.34
CA MET A 187 19.47 -24.90 7.63
C MET A 187 18.18 -24.31 8.21
N VAL A 188 17.04 -24.75 7.71
CA VAL A 188 15.73 -24.17 8.02
C VAL A 188 14.70 -25.23 8.38
N CYS A 189 13.77 -24.86 9.25
CA CYS A 189 12.55 -25.61 9.49
C CYS A 189 11.67 -25.54 8.24
N TRP A 190 11.10 -26.68 7.83
CA TRP A 190 10.33 -26.79 6.60
C TRP A 190 9.17 -27.78 6.82
N PRO A 191 7.92 -27.42 6.48
CA PRO A 191 6.79 -28.31 6.67
C PRO A 191 6.82 -29.49 5.69
N ASP A 192 6.23 -30.63 6.07
CA ASP A 192 6.13 -31.78 5.16
C ASP A 192 4.90 -31.66 4.26
N PHE A 193 5.02 -30.86 3.19
CA PHE A 193 3.96 -30.72 2.19
C PHE A 193 3.54 -32.04 1.50
N SER A 194 4.30 -33.13 1.68
CA SER A 194 3.99 -34.41 1.09
C SER A 194 2.96 -35.21 1.91
N THR A 195 2.79 -34.89 3.20
CA THR A 195 1.90 -35.62 4.13
C THR A 195 1.04 -34.70 5.01
N GLU A 196 1.41 -33.43 5.15
CA GLU A 196 0.72 -32.46 6.00
C GLU A 196 0.09 -31.36 5.15
N SER A 197 -0.93 -30.70 5.73
CA SER A 197 -1.59 -29.53 5.14
C SER A 197 -1.53 -28.36 6.12
N PRO A 198 -1.57 -27.10 5.62
CA PRO A 198 -1.53 -25.94 6.49
C PRO A 198 -2.61 -25.99 7.59
N PRO A 199 -2.36 -25.45 8.79
CA PRO A 199 -3.34 -25.45 9.86
C PRO A 199 -4.64 -24.76 9.42
N GLY A 200 -5.77 -25.46 9.54
CA GLY A 200 -7.08 -24.97 9.13
C GLY A 200 -7.42 -25.18 7.65
N ALA A 201 -6.51 -25.71 6.83
CA ALA A 201 -6.81 -26.15 5.47
C ALA A 201 -7.34 -27.60 5.48
N GLU A 202 -8.26 -27.91 4.56
CA GLU A 202 -8.67 -29.30 4.37
C GLU A 202 -7.48 -30.15 3.90
N PRO A 203 -7.25 -31.34 4.51
CA PRO A 203 -6.17 -32.21 4.09
C PRO A 203 -6.35 -32.66 2.64
N ARG A 204 -5.45 -32.27 1.75
CA ARG A 204 -5.42 -32.79 0.37
C ARG A 204 -4.13 -33.55 0.07
N SER A 205 -4.29 -34.80 -0.36
CA SER A 205 -3.18 -35.68 -0.71
C SER A 205 -2.59 -35.41 -2.10
N ASP A 206 -3.24 -34.59 -2.92
CA ASP A 206 -3.04 -34.41 -4.35
C ASP A 206 -2.93 -32.93 -4.78
N LEU A 207 -2.38 -32.70 -5.98
CA LEU A 207 -2.25 -31.40 -6.62
C LEU A 207 -3.21 -31.25 -7.80
N ARG A 208 -3.78 -30.06 -7.93
CA ARG A 208 -4.46 -29.56 -9.11
C ARG A 208 -3.49 -28.63 -9.82
N LEU A 209 -3.23 -28.88 -11.10
CA LEU A 209 -2.37 -28.06 -11.93
C LEU A 209 -3.20 -27.27 -12.94
N ILE A 210 -2.80 -26.05 -13.28
CA ILE A 210 -3.34 -25.31 -14.42
C ILE A 210 -2.25 -25.06 -15.45
N THR A 211 -2.55 -25.23 -16.73
CA THR A 211 -1.60 -24.93 -17.79
C THR A 211 -1.24 -23.44 -17.84
N SER A 212 0.03 -23.13 -18.16
CA SER A 212 0.43 -21.74 -18.36
C SER A 212 -0.25 -21.15 -19.60
N ARG A 213 -0.54 -19.84 -19.55
CA ARG A 213 -1.06 -19.08 -20.69
C ARG A 213 -0.04 -19.01 -21.83
N ASN A 214 -0.52 -18.79 -23.06
CA ASN A 214 0.33 -18.74 -24.26
C ASN A 214 1.36 -17.60 -24.24
N ASP A 215 1.08 -16.52 -23.51
CA ASP A 215 1.98 -15.38 -23.34
C ASP A 215 3.01 -15.58 -22.22
N THR A 216 2.97 -16.72 -21.52
CA THR A 216 3.78 -16.95 -20.34
C THR A 216 4.55 -18.26 -20.44
N ILE A 217 5.88 -18.15 -20.41
CA ILE A 217 6.80 -19.27 -20.44
C ILE A 217 7.76 -19.22 -19.27
N ARG A 218 8.06 -20.40 -18.69
CA ARG A 218 9.02 -20.51 -17.57
C ARG A 218 10.47 -20.35 -18.02
N ALA A 219 10.79 -20.94 -19.16
CA ALA A 219 12.10 -20.98 -19.75
C ALA A 219 11.98 -21.29 -21.25
N TRP A 220 12.96 -20.84 -22.04
CA TRP A 220 12.99 -21.03 -23.49
C TRP A 220 14.34 -21.61 -23.94
N PRO A 221 14.40 -22.26 -25.12
CA PRO A 221 15.66 -22.74 -25.69
C PRO A 221 16.68 -21.60 -25.85
N GLY A 222 17.92 -21.83 -25.44
CA GLY A 222 18.97 -20.80 -25.38
C GLY A 222 18.96 -19.95 -24.10
N GLY A 223 17.92 -20.06 -23.26
CA GLY A 223 17.83 -19.45 -21.94
C GLY A 223 18.71 -20.14 -20.89
N PHE A 224 18.20 -20.20 -19.66
CA PHE A 224 18.93 -20.77 -18.51
C PHE A 224 18.03 -21.55 -17.55
N GLY A 225 16.92 -22.11 -18.05
CA GLY A 225 15.98 -22.93 -17.27
C GLY A 225 16.63 -24.17 -16.62
N TYR A 226 17.68 -24.71 -17.25
CA TYR A 226 18.48 -25.81 -16.70
C TYR A 226 19.31 -25.48 -15.47
N ALA A 227 19.50 -24.19 -15.13
CA ALA A 227 20.28 -23.72 -13.98
C ALA A 227 19.36 -23.24 -12.85
N LYS A 228 19.80 -23.42 -11.59
CA LYS A 228 19.00 -23.04 -10.41
C LYS A 228 19.30 -21.61 -9.95
N VAL A 229 18.97 -20.66 -10.83
CA VAL A 229 19.24 -19.23 -10.65
C VAL A 229 17.97 -18.50 -10.20
N GLY A 230 18.11 -17.44 -9.39
CA GLY A 230 16.96 -16.71 -8.85
C GLY A 230 16.03 -16.14 -9.93
N ALA A 231 16.60 -15.74 -11.07
CA ALA A 231 15.86 -15.19 -12.20
C ALA A 231 14.85 -16.17 -12.84
N ASN A 232 14.98 -17.48 -12.64
CA ASN A 232 14.01 -18.47 -13.13
C ASN A 232 12.75 -18.58 -12.26
N TYR A 233 12.75 -17.98 -11.07
CA TYR A 233 11.69 -18.14 -10.08
C TYR A 233 10.90 -16.85 -9.86
N GLY A 234 11.57 -15.70 -9.79
CA GLY A 234 10.90 -14.41 -9.56
C GLY A 234 9.73 -14.13 -10.50
N PRO A 235 9.92 -14.22 -11.84
CA PRO A 235 8.83 -14.02 -12.81
C PRO A 235 7.70 -15.04 -12.71
N SER A 236 7.97 -16.24 -12.17
CA SER A 236 6.99 -17.32 -12.09
C SER A 236 5.90 -17.09 -11.03
N PHE A 237 6.12 -16.16 -10.08
CA PHE A 237 5.18 -15.91 -8.99
C PHE A 237 3.85 -15.31 -9.47
N ALA A 238 3.85 -14.53 -10.55
CA ALA A 238 2.60 -14.00 -11.13
C ALA A 238 1.67 -15.16 -11.56
N SER A 239 2.18 -16.09 -12.37
CA SER A 239 1.41 -17.25 -12.83
C SER A 239 1.06 -18.20 -11.70
N HIS A 240 1.92 -18.34 -10.69
CA HIS A 240 1.62 -19.14 -9.51
C HIS A 240 0.46 -18.54 -8.70
N CYS A 241 0.45 -17.21 -8.54
CA CYS A 241 -0.64 -16.50 -7.90
C CYS A 241 -1.93 -16.69 -8.71
N GLU A 242 -1.88 -16.55 -10.03
CA GLU A 242 -3.03 -16.78 -10.93
C GLU A 242 -3.58 -18.21 -10.78
N ALA A 243 -2.71 -19.20 -10.75
CA ALA A 243 -3.10 -20.59 -10.52
C ALA A 243 -3.82 -20.77 -9.17
N GLN A 244 -3.28 -20.18 -8.09
CA GLN A 244 -3.88 -20.25 -6.76
C GLN A 244 -5.26 -19.61 -6.69
N GLN A 245 -5.42 -18.43 -7.32
CA GLN A 245 -6.74 -17.77 -7.37
C GLN A 245 -7.75 -18.54 -8.20
N ALA A 246 -7.30 -19.24 -9.24
CA ALA A 246 -8.12 -20.16 -10.02
C ALA A 246 -8.40 -21.51 -9.31
N GLY A 247 -7.94 -21.69 -8.06
CA GLY A 247 -8.17 -22.90 -7.27
C GLY A 247 -7.26 -24.08 -7.62
N TYR A 248 -6.15 -23.82 -8.30
CA TYR A 248 -5.09 -24.79 -8.61
C TYR A 248 -3.86 -24.54 -7.74
N ASP A 249 -3.12 -25.60 -7.43
CA ASP A 249 -1.97 -25.50 -6.53
C ASP A 249 -0.70 -25.04 -7.25
N GLN A 250 -0.51 -25.43 -8.52
CA GLN A 250 0.67 -25.06 -9.31
C GLN A 250 0.36 -24.89 -10.81
N VAL A 251 1.27 -24.23 -11.51
CA VAL A 251 1.23 -24.05 -12.96
C VAL A 251 1.94 -25.23 -13.64
N LEU A 252 1.30 -25.89 -14.60
CA LEU A 252 1.95 -26.77 -15.57
C LEU A 252 2.47 -25.93 -16.74
N TRP A 253 3.79 -25.74 -16.80
CA TRP A 253 4.43 -24.87 -17.77
C TRP A 253 4.44 -25.49 -19.16
N LEU A 254 3.88 -24.74 -20.11
CA LEU A 254 3.87 -25.06 -21.53
C LEU A 254 4.91 -24.23 -22.29
N LEU A 255 5.43 -24.79 -23.38
CA LEU A 255 6.40 -24.13 -24.25
C LEU A 255 5.99 -24.26 -25.72
N GLY A 256 6.02 -23.14 -26.44
CA GLY A 256 5.71 -23.06 -27.87
C GLY A 256 4.23 -23.22 -28.19
N ASP A 257 3.88 -22.95 -29.44
CA ASP A 257 2.48 -22.89 -29.92
C ASP A 257 1.75 -24.24 -29.81
N GLU A 258 2.50 -25.35 -29.87
CA GLU A 258 1.95 -26.70 -29.71
C GLU A 258 1.67 -27.06 -28.24
N GLY A 259 2.06 -26.21 -27.28
CA GLY A 259 1.86 -26.44 -25.86
C GLY A 259 2.68 -27.61 -25.32
N GLN A 260 3.99 -27.62 -25.59
CA GLN A 260 4.90 -28.67 -25.08
C GLN A 260 4.94 -28.62 -23.54
N VAL A 261 4.68 -29.74 -22.88
CA VAL A 261 4.73 -29.82 -21.41
C VAL A 261 6.18 -29.84 -20.94
N THR A 262 6.50 -29.01 -19.93
CA THR A 262 7.86 -28.87 -19.39
C THR A 262 7.98 -29.26 -17.91
N GLU A 263 7.57 -28.37 -17.01
CA GLU A 263 7.65 -28.55 -15.55
C GLU A 263 6.34 -28.14 -14.87
N ALA A 264 6.13 -28.56 -13.63
CA ALA A 264 4.97 -28.16 -12.83
C ALA A 264 5.45 -27.35 -11.62
N GLY A 265 5.14 -26.06 -11.58
CA GLY A 265 5.66 -25.11 -10.62
C GLY A 265 7.18 -25.09 -10.62
N ALA A 266 7.79 -25.50 -9.52
CA ALA A 266 9.24 -25.65 -9.35
C ALA A 266 9.70 -27.13 -9.34
N SER A 267 8.85 -28.04 -9.84
CA SER A 267 9.03 -29.49 -9.84
C SER A 267 9.02 -30.06 -11.25
N ASN A 268 9.68 -31.19 -11.47
CA ASN A 268 9.59 -31.91 -12.75
C ASN A 268 8.24 -32.64 -12.84
N PHE A 269 7.64 -32.70 -14.03
CA PHE A 269 6.36 -33.36 -14.27
C PHE A 269 6.54 -34.76 -14.89
N PHE A 270 5.69 -35.69 -14.47
CA PHE A 270 5.62 -37.06 -14.96
C PHE A 270 4.18 -37.47 -15.27
N ALA A 271 3.99 -38.25 -16.33
CA ALA A 271 2.72 -38.88 -16.67
C ALA A 271 2.93 -40.36 -17.01
N VAL A 272 2.07 -41.23 -16.50
CA VAL A 272 2.04 -42.66 -16.86
C VAL A 272 0.92 -42.87 -17.88
N VAL A 273 1.29 -43.32 -19.07
CA VAL A 273 0.38 -43.51 -20.20
C VAL A 273 0.50 -44.93 -20.73
N ARG A 274 -0.62 -45.55 -21.08
CA ARG A 274 -0.64 -46.81 -21.82
C ARG A 274 -0.37 -46.53 -23.30
N ASP A 275 0.70 -47.11 -23.82
CA ASP A 275 1.03 -47.03 -25.24
C ASP A 275 0.03 -47.88 -26.04
N GLU A 276 -0.72 -47.27 -26.94
CA GLU A 276 -1.81 -47.92 -27.69
C GLU A 276 -1.31 -49.08 -28.56
N LYS A 277 -0.10 -48.99 -29.11
CA LYS A 277 0.45 -49.98 -30.05
C LYS A 277 1.01 -51.19 -29.32
N THR A 278 1.72 -50.96 -28.22
CA THR A 278 2.43 -52.02 -27.49
C THR A 278 1.65 -52.52 -26.27
N SER A 279 0.59 -51.79 -25.86
CA SER A 279 -0.17 -51.99 -24.62
C SER A 279 0.66 -51.90 -23.34
N LYS A 280 1.94 -51.53 -23.43
CA LYS A 280 2.84 -51.31 -22.29
C LYS A 280 2.56 -49.97 -21.62
N LEU A 281 2.90 -49.86 -20.34
CA LEU A 281 2.86 -48.60 -19.62
C LEU A 281 4.18 -47.85 -19.83
N VAL A 282 4.07 -46.54 -20.05
CA VAL A 282 5.19 -45.65 -20.31
C VAL A 282 5.16 -44.51 -19.31
N LEU A 283 6.28 -44.26 -18.64
CA LEU A 283 6.53 -43.09 -17.81
C LEU A 283 7.14 -41.98 -18.68
N LEU A 284 6.34 -40.97 -18.98
CA LEU A 284 6.71 -39.80 -19.76
C LEU A 284 7.26 -38.69 -18.86
N THR A 285 8.37 -38.07 -19.28
CA THR A 285 8.86 -36.81 -18.71
C THR A 285 9.61 -36.01 -19.77
N ALA A 286 9.62 -34.68 -19.65
CA ALA A 286 10.27 -33.81 -20.62
C ALA A 286 11.80 -34.04 -20.64
N PRO A 287 12.46 -34.01 -21.82
CA PRO A 287 13.88 -34.30 -21.95
C PRO A 287 14.74 -33.09 -21.55
N LEU A 288 16.01 -33.33 -21.21
CA LEU A 288 16.96 -32.28 -20.84
C LEU A 288 17.67 -31.63 -22.04
N THR A 289 17.44 -32.12 -23.26
CA THR A 289 18.21 -31.77 -24.47
C THR A 289 18.18 -30.29 -24.82
N ASP A 290 17.03 -29.63 -24.66
CA ASP A 290 16.86 -28.21 -25.03
C ASP A 290 17.30 -27.24 -23.93
N ARG A 291 17.77 -27.76 -22.79
CA ARG A 291 18.19 -26.98 -21.61
C ARG A 291 17.09 -26.07 -21.02
N VAL A 292 15.82 -26.40 -21.25
CA VAL A 292 14.66 -25.69 -20.68
C VAL A 292 14.16 -26.29 -19.37
N ILE A 293 14.57 -27.51 -19.05
CA ILE A 293 14.15 -28.28 -17.86
C ILE A 293 15.28 -28.27 -16.83
N LEU A 294 14.96 -28.11 -15.54
CA LEU A 294 15.93 -28.27 -14.47
C LEU A 294 16.20 -29.76 -14.25
N ASP A 295 17.47 -30.17 -14.26
CA ASP A 295 17.86 -31.56 -13.98
C ASP A 295 17.68 -31.87 -12.48
N GLY A 296 16.44 -32.20 -12.09
CA GLY A 296 16.04 -32.51 -10.73
C GLY A 296 16.77 -33.73 -10.16
N VAL A 297 17.33 -33.62 -8.94
CA VAL A 297 17.90 -34.78 -8.23
C VAL A 297 16.83 -35.85 -7.99
N THR A 298 15.63 -35.43 -7.60
CA THR A 298 14.48 -36.35 -7.43
C THR A 298 14.03 -36.94 -8.76
N ARG A 299 13.95 -36.13 -9.84
CA ARG A 299 13.66 -36.62 -11.20
C ARG A 299 14.62 -37.73 -11.60
N ARG A 300 15.93 -37.51 -11.46
CA ARG A 300 16.93 -38.53 -11.79
C ARG A 300 16.76 -39.79 -10.94
N SER A 301 16.52 -39.65 -9.64
CA SER A 301 16.24 -40.80 -8.77
C SER A 301 14.97 -41.55 -9.12
N VAL A 302 13.91 -40.88 -9.61
CA VAL A 302 12.70 -41.55 -10.12
C VAL A 302 13.06 -42.42 -11.32
N LEU A 303 13.76 -41.87 -12.31
CA LEU A 303 14.17 -42.60 -13.51
C LEU A 303 15.06 -43.80 -13.15
N ASP A 304 16.11 -43.57 -12.35
CA ASP A 304 17.04 -44.61 -11.88
C ASP A 304 16.29 -45.76 -11.14
N LEU A 305 15.29 -45.44 -10.31
CA LEU A 305 14.49 -46.44 -9.57
C LEU A 305 13.52 -47.20 -10.46
N VAL A 306 12.87 -46.53 -11.41
CA VAL A 306 11.94 -47.18 -12.34
C VAL A 306 12.69 -48.13 -13.26
N GLU A 307 13.83 -47.71 -13.81
CA GLU A 307 14.67 -48.58 -14.65
C GLU A 307 15.17 -49.81 -13.88
N SER A 308 15.59 -49.63 -12.63
CA SER A 308 16.14 -50.73 -11.82
C SER A 308 15.09 -51.66 -11.22
N ARG A 309 13.89 -51.17 -10.86
CA ARG A 309 12.88 -51.94 -10.11
C ARG A 309 11.61 -52.26 -10.90
N LEU A 310 11.36 -51.57 -12.00
CA LEU A 310 10.09 -51.64 -12.76
C LEU A 310 10.28 -51.79 -14.27
N SER A 311 11.48 -52.08 -14.77
CA SER A 311 11.75 -52.13 -16.22
C SER A 311 10.90 -53.17 -16.99
N GLU A 312 10.38 -54.19 -16.31
CA GLU A 312 9.44 -55.15 -16.90
C GLU A 312 8.00 -54.62 -16.98
N ASP A 313 7.63 -53.70 -16.08
CA ASP A 313 6.26 -53.20 -15.90
C ASP A 313 6.03 -51.79 -16.50
N LEU A 314 7.08 -50.95 -16.56
CA LEU A 314 7.01 -49.53 -16.88
C LEU A 314 8.24 -49.08 -17.69
N GLU A 315 8.01 -48.72 -18.95
CA GLU A 315 9.05 -48.18 -19.83
C GLU A 315 9.30 -46.69 -19.50
N VAL A 316 10.56 -46.29 -19.38
CA VAL A 316 10.92 -44.87 -19.20
C VAL A 316 11.12 -44.21 -20.55
N ARG A 317 10.49 -43.03 -20.75
CA ARG A 317 10.62 -42.26 -21.99
C ARG A 317 10.80 -40.77 -21.71
N GLU A 318 12.05 -40.32 -21.76
CA GLU A 318 12.41 -38.89 -21.74
C GLU A 318 12.16 -38.28 -23.14
N ALA A 319 10.96 -37.76 -23.40
CA ALA A 319 10.54 -37.29 -24.73
C ALA A 319 9.70 -36.01 -24.66
N LYS A 320 9.65 -35.25 -25.76
CA LYS A 320 8.75 -34.10 -25.89
C LYS A 320 7.33 -34.62 -26.11
N PHE A 321 6.39 -34.06 -25.37
CA PHE A 321 4.96 -34.30 -25.53
C PHE A 321 4.21 -33.00 -25.21
N THR A 322 3.04 -32.85 -25.80
CA THR A 322 2.19 -31.67 -25.70
C THR A 322 1.05 -31.89 -24.72
N ILE A 323 0.42 -30.80 -24.28
CA ILE A 323 -0.81 -30.90 -23.49
C ILE A 323 -1.92 -31.61 -24.27
N LYS A 324 -1.95 -31.46 -25.59
CA LYS A 324 -2.89 -32.13 -26.48
C LYS A 324 -2.66 -33.65 -26.50
N ASP A 325 -1.41 -34.11 -26.42
CA ASP A 325 -1.11 -35.55 -26.30
C ASP A 325 -1.67 -36.12 -24.99
N ILE A 326 -1.55 -35.37 -23.88
CA ILE A 326 -2.13 -35.75 -22.58
C ILE A 326 -3.66 -35.78 -22.65
N GLU A 327 -4.28 -34.79 -23.29
CA GLU A 327 -5.72 -34.72 -23.49
C GLU A 327 -6.26 -35.90 -24.32
N VAL A 328 -5.58 -36.25 -25.42
CA VAL A 328 -5.93 -37.40 -26.26
C VAL A 328 -5.78 -38.71 -25.47
N ALA A 329 -4.67 -38.87 -24.73
CA ALA A 329 -4.47 -40.03 -23.88
C ALA A 329 -5.56 -40.15 -22.80
N TRP A 330 -5.99 -39.05 -22.22
CA TRP A 330 -7.08 -39.02 -21.24
C TRP A 330 -8.43 -39.42 -21.85
N ARG A 331 -8.81 -38.82 -22.98
CA ARG A 331 -10.08 -39.13 -23.67
C ARG A 331 -10.18 -40.59 -24.10
N ASN A 332 -9.06 -41.21 -24.45
CA ASN A 332 -8.99 -42.61 -24.85
C ASN A 332 -8.82 -43.58 -23.66
N GLY A 333 -8.83 -43.11 -22.41
CA GLY A 333 -8.63 -43.94 -21.23
C GLY A 333 -7.21 -44.52 -21.10
N LEU A 334 -6.23 -43.94 -21.81
CA LEU A 334 -4.84 -44.38 -21.83
C LEU A 334 -4.00 -43.70 -20.73
N LEU A 335 -4.35 -42.49 -20.31
CA LEU A 335 -3.69 -41.79 -19.19
C LEU A 335 -4.02 -42.48 -17.85
N GLN A 336 -3.00 -43.01 -17.17
CA GLN A 336 -3.17 -43.81 -15.94
C GLN A 336 -2.88 -43.02 -14.67
N GLU A 337 -1.92 -42.10 -14.71
CA GLU A 337 -1.43 -41.37 -13.52
C GLU A 337 -0.64 -40.14 -13.96
N ALA A 338 -0.60 -39.10 -13.13
CA ALA A 338 0.39 -38.04 -13.24
C ALA A 338 0.86 -37.62 -11.85
N PHE A 339 2.12 -37.22 -11.74
CA PHE A 339 2.71 -36.76 -10.48
C PHE A 339 3.85 -35.77 -10.74
N VAL A 340 4.19 -35.00 -9.72
CA VAL A 340 5.33 -34.08 -9.75
C VAL A 340 6.46 -34.59 -8.87
N SER A 341 7.71 -34.29 -9.24
CA SER A 341 8.89 -34.65 -8.44
C SER A 341 9.78 -33.46 -8.13
N GLY A 342 10.21 -33.34 -6.86
CA GLY A 342 11.12 -32.28 -6.42
C GLY A 342 11.37 -32.31 -4.91
N THR A 343 12.46 -31.71 -4.43
CA THR A 343 12.90 -31.81 -3.01
C THR A 343 11.81 -31.42 -2.00
N ALA A 344 10.92 -30.48 -2.33
CA ALA A 344 9.88 -30.01 -1.43
C ALA A 344 8.88 -31.14 -1.09
N PHE A 345 8.32 -31.81 -2.10
CA PHE A 345 7.29 -32.84 -1.95
C PHE A 345 7.79 -34.28 -2.10
N PHE A 346 9.02 -34.45 -2.59
CA PHE A 346 9.56 -35.66 -3.24
C PHE A 346 8.72 -36.13 -4.41
N ILE A 347 7.58 -36.74 -4.13
CA ILE A 347 6.58 -37.18 -5.09
C ILE A 347 5.21 -36.76 -4.53
N LYS A 348 4.42 -36.08 -5.36
CA LYS A 348 3.06 -35.69 -5.06
C LYS A 348 2.19 -35.94 -6.29
N ASP A 349 1.10 -36.64 -6.07
CA ASP A 349 0.19 -37.04 -7.14
C ASP A 349 -0.58 -35.82 -7.65
N VAL A 350 -0.94 -35.84 -8.94
CA VAL A 350 -1.79 -34.84 -9.58
C VAL A 350 -3.17 -35.46 -9.74
N SER A 351 -4.23 -34.72 -9.41
CA SER A 351 -5.62 -35.16 -9.59
C SER A 351 -6.31 -34.47 -10.75
N THR A 352 -5.98 -33.22 -11.02
CA THR A 352 -6.61 -32.44 -12.10
C THR A 352 -5.56 -31.61 -12.84
N ILE A 353 -5.66 -31.54 -14.16
CA ILE A 353 -4.92 -30.59 -15.01
C ILE A 353 -5.94 -29.71 -15.74
N GLY A 354 -5.99 -28.42 -15.40
CA GLY A 354 -6.80 -27.42 -16.08
C GLY A 354 -6.17 -26.98 -17.40
N VAL A 355 -6.94 -27.06 -18.48
CA VAL A 355 -6.55 -26.72 -19.85
C VAL A 355 -7.56 -25.72 -20.40
N GLY A 356 -7.21 -24.43 -20.38
CA GLY A 356 -8.16 -23.36 -20.68
C GLY A 356 -9.39 -23.44 -19.75
N ASP A 357 -10.56 -23.62 -20.34
CA ASP A 357 -11.85 -23.64 -19.63
C ASP A 357 -12.31 -25.05 -19.20
N PHE A 358 -11.51 -26.10 -19.43
CA PHE A 358 -11.87 -27.48 -19.06
C PHE A 358 -10.80 -28.17 -18.22
N ASN A 359 -11.20 -29.25 -17.54
CA ASN A 359 -10.32 -30.06 -16.70
C ASN A 359 -10.07 -31.45 -17.29
N ILE A 360 -8.82 -31.89 -17.18
CA ILE A 360 -8.41 -33.28 -17.32
C ILE A 360 -8.33 -33.87 -15.91
N ASP A 361 -9.36 -34.62 -15.52
CA ASP A 361 -9.41 -35.29 -14.22
C ASP A 361 -8.79 -36.69 -14.30
N LEU A 362 -7.76 -36.92 -13.50
CA LEU A 362 -7.02 -38.17 -13.46
C LEU A 362 -7.83 -39.26 -12.74
N PRO A 363 -7.75 -40.53 -13.17
CA PRO A 363 -8.52 -41.62 -12.57
C PRO A 363 -8.17 -41.80 -11.08
N GLN A 364 -9.18 -41.82 -10.20
CA GLN A 364 -8.98 -42.19 -8.80
C GLN A 364 -8.63 -43.68 -8.71
N LYS A 365 -7.41 -44.00 -8.27
CA LYS A 365 -7.00 -45.39 -8.03
C LYS A 365 -7.43 -45.83 -6.63
N LEU A 366 -8.19 -46.93 -6.55
CA LEU A 366 -8.77 -47.47 -5.31
C LEU A 366 -7.74 -48.17 -4.39
N ASP A 367 -6.51 -48.44 -4.86
CA ASP A 367 -5.44 -49.06 -4.06
C ASP A 367 -4.05 -48.46 -4.38
N ASN A 368 -3.39 -47.95 -3.33
CA ASN A 368 -2.02 -47.41 -3.33
C ASN A 368 -0.96 -48.40 -3.86
N ARG A 369 -1.21 -49.72 -3.80
CA ARG A 369 -0.27 -50.73 -4.30
C ARG A 369 -0.18 -50.80 -5.83
N SER A 370 -1.20 -50.30 -6.53
CA SER A 370 -1.28 -50.29 -8.00
C SER A 370 -0.80 -48.99 -8.65
N ALA A 371 -0.53 -47.96 -7.85
CA ALA A 371 -0.06 -46.65 -8.29
C ALA A 371 1.48 -46.57 -8.27
N PHE A 372 2.08 -45.93 -9.28
CA PHE A 372 3.55 -45.89 -9.41
C PHE A 372 4.17 -44.81 -8.54
N GLY A 373 3.61 -43.60 -8.52
CA GLY A 373 4.06 -42.46 -7.71
C GLY A 373 4.19 -42.81 -6.23
N PRO A 374 3.14 -43.33 -5.57
CA PRO A 374 3.21 -43.78 -4.17
C PRO A 374 4.26 -44.86 -3.90
N ARG A 375 4.44 -45.83 -4.80
CA ARG A 375 5.49 -46.87 -4.68
C ARG A 375 6.89 -46.27 -4.73
N ILE A 376 7.13 -45.40 -5.71
CA ILE A 376 8.42 -44.69 -5.87
C ILE A 376 8.69 -43.80 -4.66
N LYS A 377 7.67 -43.10 -4.16
CA LYS A 377 7.75 -42.31 -2.91
C LYS A 377 8.18 -43.16 -1.72
N SER A 378 7.64 -44.38 -1.60
CA SER A 378 8.02 -45.32 -0.54
C SER A 378 9.50 -45.69 -0.63
N TRP A 379 10.00 -46.09 -1.79
CA TRP A 379 11.41 -46.46 -1.96
C TRP A 379 12.36 -45.30 -1.65
N LEU A 380 12.02 -44.10 -2.12
CA LEU A 380 12.78 -42.90 -1.79
C LEU A 380 12.78 -42.68 -0.26
N LYS A 381 11.64 -42.83 0.41
CA LYS A 381 11.54 -42.71 1.87
C LYS A 381 12.39 -43.76 2.59
N ASP A 382 12.38 -45.00 2.14
CA ASP A 382 13.17 -46.08 2.73
C ASP A 382 14.67 -45.77 2.65
N ILE A 383 15.14 -45.27 1.50
CA ILE A 383 16.54 -44.83 1.34
C ILE A 383 16.87 -43.63 2.26
N MET A 384 16.00 -42.62 2.31
CA MET A 384 16.26 -41.38 3.05
C MET A 384 16.22 -41.56 4.58
N TYR A 385 15.30 -42.40 5.07
CA TYR A 385 15.11 -42.65 6.49
C TYR A 385 15.73 -43.96 7.00
N GLY A 386 16.49 -44.67 6.15
CA GLY A 386 17.24 -45.87 6.56
C GLY A 386 16.41 -47.15 6.69
N GLY A 387 15.27 -47.23 6.02
CA GLY A 387 14.57 -48.49 5.75
C GLY A 387 15.29 -49.36 4.71
N GLU A 388 16.10 -48.74 3.85
CA GLU A 388 16.99 -49.40 2.90
C GLU A 388 18.39 -48.79 3.00
N ASP A 389 19.42 -49.63 3.12
CA ASP A 389 20.81 -49.17 3.04
C ASP A 389 21.20 -48.98 1.57
N HIS A 390 21.44 -47.73 1.18
CA HIS A 390 21.66 -47.36 -0.21
C HIS A 390 22.68 -46.22 -0.30
N GLU A 391 23.55 -46.26 -1.30
CA GLU A 391 24.62 -45.26 -1.53
C GLU A 391 24.13 -43.81 -1.66
N TRP A 392 22.85 -43.63 -1.99
CA TRP A 392 22.22 -42.31 -2.13
C TRP A 392 21.94 -41.64 -0.79
N GLY A 393 21.79 -42.42 0.28
CA GLY A 393 21.61 -41.94 1.66
C GLY A 393 22.95 -41.77 2.36
N VAL A 394 23.69 -40.70 2.04
CA VAL A 394 25.03 -40.45 2.57
C VAL A 394 24.96 -40.22 4.09
N ILE A 395 25.48 -41.18 4.86
CA ILE A 395 25.48 -41.12 6.32
C ILE A 395 26.45 -40.06 6.80
N HIS A 396 25.97 -39.14 7.64
CA HIS A 396 26.79 -38.25 8.43
C HIS A 396 27.35 -39.01 9.64
N THR A 397 28.60 -39.47 9.55
CA THR A 397 29.30 -40.04 10.71
C THR A 397 29.86 -38.92 11.58
N ALA A 398 29.44 -38.89 12.85
CA ALA A 398 30.14 -38.13 13.86
C ALA A 398 31.49 -38.82 14.09
N ALA A 399 32.57 -38.31 13.49
CA ALA A 399 33.89 -38.83 13.76
C ALA A 399 34.20 -38.69 15.26
N ALA A 400 34.49 -39.82 15.90
CA ALA A 400 35.06 -39.86 17.24
C ALA A 400 36.48 -39.27 17.18
N GLY A 401 36.64 -38.00 17.55
CA GLY A 401 37.94 -37.34 17.60
C GLY A 401 37.86 -36.03 18.37
N ARG A 402 38.43 -35.99 19.58
CA ARG A 402 38.57 -34.79 20.43
C ARG A 402 39.37 -33.69 19.72
N PRO A 403 39.13 -32.42 20.08
CA PRO A 403 40.03 -31.81 21.07
C PRO A 403 39.26 -31.10 22.19
N SER A 404 39.66 -31.36 23.44
CA SER A 404 39.36 -30.49 24.58
C SER A 404 40.41 -29.36 24.62
N PRO A 405 40.10 -28.18 25.19
CA PRO A 405 40.23 -28.07 26.64
C PRO A 405 39.21 -27.09 27.27
N PHE A 406 38.23 -27.62 27.99
CA PHE A 406 37.65 -26.87 29.12
C PHE A 406 38.24 -27.43 30.41
N ARG A 407 39.15 -26.65 30.99
CA ARG A 407 39.58 -26.83 32.37
C ARG A 407 38.36 -26.61 33.29
N LYS A 408 38.27 -27.50 34.28
CA LYS A 408 37.46 -27.49 35.51
C LYS A 408 37.36 -26.06 36.12
N ILE A 409 36.42 -25.68 36.99
CA ILE A 409 35.98 -26.24 38.30
C ILE A 409 34.66 -25.48 38.71
N PRO A 410 33.97 -25.75 39.84
CA PRO A 410 32.90 -26.75 40.08
C PRO A 410 31.52 -26.17 40.50
N ARG A 411 30.52 -27.05 40.53
CA ARG A 411 29.22 -26.92 41.21
C ARG A 411 29.35 -26.65 42.72
N VAL A 412 28.48 -25.78 43.26
CA VAL A 412 27.99 -25.82 44.65
C VAL A 412 26.50 -25.47 44.71
N ILE A 413 25.71 -26.51 45.03
CA ILE A 413 24.51 -26.59 45.91
C ILE A 413 23.19 -25.89 45.52
N GLN A 414 22.16 -26.69 45.77
CA GLN A 414 20.73 -26.61 45.53
C GLN A 414 19.99 -26.07 46.78
N THR A 415 18.77 -25.56 46.57
CA THR A 415 17.63 -25.38 47.52
C THR A 415 17.71 -24.34 48.65
N MET A 416 16.70 -23.45 48.75
CA MET A 416 15.67 -23.44 49.82
C MET A 416 14.80 -22.15 49.82
N TRP A 417 13.46 -22.33 49.76
CA TRP A 417 12.36 -21.50 50.36
C TRP A 417 12.15 -20.09 49.75
N GLY A 418 10.97 -19.48 49.64
CA GLY A 418 9.61 -19.70 50.12
C GLY A 418 8.75 -18.51 49.63
N TRP A 419 7.44 -18.62 49.75
CA TRP A 419 6.42 -17.68 49.27
C TRP A 419 6.32 -16.35 50.06
N GLU A 420 5.68 -15.37 49.39
CA GLU A 420 4.98 -14.15 49.90
C GLU A 420 5.73 -12.84 50.24
N GLY A 421 5.16 -11.72 49.76
CA GLY A 421 5.47 -10.36 50.23
C GLY A 421 5.10 -9.22 49.26
N LEU A 422 3.91 -8.64 49.42
CA LEU A 422 3.32 -7.54 48.63
C LEU A 422 3.91 -6.14 49.00
N LYS A 423 3.81 -5.20 48.04
CA LYS A 423 3.75 -3.70 48.16
C LYS A 423 5.02 -2.82 48.04
N SER A 424 5.05 -2.14 46.89
CA SER A 424 5.08 -0.66 46.72
C SER A 424 6.38 0.15 46.79
N LEU A 425 6.44 1.10 45.83
CA LEU A 425 7.05 2.43 45.81
C LEU A 425 8.52 2.61 45.36
N LYS A 426 8.61 3.01 44.08
CA LYS A 426 9.34 4.19 43.54
C LYS A 426 10.76 4.50 44.04
N SER A 427 11.72 4.37 43.12
CA SER A 427 12.63 5.47 42.70
C SER A 427 13.17 5.10 41.31
N ARG A 428 12.75 5.76 40.22
CA ARG A 428 13.36 6.96 39.58
C ARG A 428 14.89 6.93 39.49
N SER A 429 15.38 6.44 38.34
CA SER A 429 16.51 7.04 37.62
C SER A 429 16.41 6.72 36.12
N THR A 430 15.96 7.73 35.37
CA THR A 430 16.39 8.09 33.99
C THR A 430 16.85 6.99 33.03
N PRO A 431 16.11 6.75 31.92
CA PRO A 431 16.70 6.40 30.65
C PRO A 431 16.91 7.66 29.81
N LEU A 432 18.14 7.83 29.28
CA LEU A 432 18.41 8.69 28.15
C LEU A 432 17.50 8.28 26.99
N PHE A 433 16.57 9.15 26.61
CA PHE A 433 15.92 9.09 25.31
C PHE A 433 16.94 9.56 24.26
N CYS A 434 17.52 8.61 23.52
CA CYS A 434 18.08 8.86 22.20
C CYS A 434 16.95 8.71 21.19
N PRO A 435 16.59 9.75 20.41
CA PRO A 435 15.56 9.64 19.38
C PRO A 435 16.20 9.08 18.11
N CYS A 436 16.36 7.76 18.01
CA CYS A 436 16.57 7.12 16.72
C CYS A 436 15.20 6.88 16.07
N HIS A 437 14.67 7.95 15.46
CA HIS A 437 13.83 7.83 14.27
C HIS A 437 14.63 7.04 13.22
N ILE A 438 14.51 5.71 13.20
CA ILE A 438 14.86 4.94 12.02
C ILE A 438 13.70 5.19 11.04
N LYS A 439 13.86 6.27 10.27
CA LYS A 439 13.20 6.42 8.98
C LYS A 439 13.45 5.12 8.21
N VAL A 440 12.38 4.40 7.92
CA VAL A 440 12.37 3.42 6.83
C VAL A 440 12.64 4.26 5.57
N ASN A 441 13.91 4.38 5.20
CA ASN A 441 14.28 4.94 3.90
C ASN A 441 13.83 3.91 2.87
N TYR A 442 12.65 4.15 2.29
CA TYR A 442 12.43 3.86 0.88
C TYR A 442 13.47 4.68 0.11
N ASP A 443 14.67 4.13 -0.05
CA ASP A 443 15.68 4.71 -0.92
C ASP A 443 15.26 4.40 -2.35
N SER A 444 14.48 5.34 -2.87
CA SER A 444 13.93 5.46 -4.22
C SER A 444 15.03 5.70 -5.24
N HIS A 445 16.04 4.82 -5.33
CA HIS A 445 17.07 4.90 -6.37
C HIS A 445 17.40 3.54 -7.01
N LEU A 446 16.38 2.70 -7.26
CA LEU A 446 16.35 2.00 -8.54
C LEU A 446 16.18 3.09 -9.59
N ARG A 447 17.23 3.40 -10.35
CA ARG A 447 17.04 4.14 -11.60
C ARG A 447 16.21 3.24 -12.51
N MET A 448 14.88 3.34 -12.36
CA MET A 448 13.94 3.09 -13.44
C MET A 448 14.55 3.76 -14.66
N ASP A 449 14.49 3.10 -15.81
CA ASP A 449 14.68 3.83 -17.05
C ASP A 449 13.74 5.03 -16.95
N LYS A 450 14.30 6.23 -16.77
CA LYS A 450 13.54 7.39 -16.26
C LYS A 450 12.45 7.83 -17.26
N HIS A 451 12.38 7.15 -18.39
CA HIS A 451 11.44 7.31 -19.49
C HIS A 451 10.31 6.26 -19.52
N ALA A 452 10.41 5.16 -18.76
CA ALA A 452 9.46 4.06 -18.82
C ALA A 452 8.14 4.41 -18.11
N PRO A 453 6.98 4.04 -18.68
CA PRO A 453 5.70 4.23 -18.01
C PRO A 453 5.59 3.43 -16.70
N VAL A 454 4.79 3.94 -15.76
CA VAL A 454 4.66 3.47 -14.38
C VAL A 454 3.19 3.21 -14.00
N THR A 455 2.93 2.30 -13.05
CA THR A 455 1.56 1.93 -12.66
C THR A 455 0.93 2.85 -11.60
N LEU A 456 1.69 3.78 -11.01
CA LEU A 456 1.31 4.62 -9.85
C LEU A 456 0.70 3.83 -8.68
N GLY A 457 1.17 2.59 -8.51
CA GLY A 457 0.80 1.73 -7.39
C GLY A 457 -0.63 1.17 -7.44
N VAL A 458 -1.12 0.66 -6.31
CA VAL A 458 -2.41 -0.05 -6.21
C VAL A 458 -3.59 0.85 -6.54
N LEU A 459 -3.61 2.08 -6.03
CA LEU A 459 -4.66 3.05 -6.32
C LEU A 459 -4.56 3.56 -7.76
N GLY A 460 -3.34 3.75 -8.28
CA GLY A 460 -3.10 4.12 -9.66
C GLY A 460 -3.73 3.13 -10.64
N ARG A 461 -3.42 1.83 -10.48
CA ARG A 461 -4.01 0.75 -11.29
C ARG A 461 -5.54 0.72 -11.22
N TYR A 462 -6.12 0.86 -10.03
CA TYR A 462 -7.56 0.84 -9.86
C TYR A 462 -8.27 2.00 -10.58
N TYR A 463 -7.77 3.22 -10.40
CA TYR A 463 -8.38 4.38 -11.06
C TYR A 463 -8.11 4.40 -12.57
N SER A 464 -6.97 3.90 -13.06
CA SER A 464 -6.71 3.70 -14.49
C SER A 464 -7.67 2.69 -15.13
N ALA A 465 -7.94 1.58 -14.44
CA ALA A 465 -8.90 0.58 -14.92
C ALA A 465 -10.31 1.17 -15.04
N ARG A 466 -10.76 1.89 -13.99
CA ARG A 466 -12.06 2.58 -14.02
C ARG A 466 -12.13 3.67 -15.08
N HIS A 467 -11.05 4.40 -15.32
CA HIS A 467 -10.98 5.40 -16.39
C HIS A 467 -11.08 4.77 -17.78
N THR A 468 -10.36 3.67 -18.01
CA THR A 468 -10.41 2.90 -19.27
C THR A 468 -11.81 2.40 -19.58
N LEU A 469 -12.53 1.96 -18.55
CA LEU A 469 -13.92 1.51 -18.65
C LEU A 469 -14.91 2.68 -18.64
N GLY A 470 -14.47 3.94 -18.53
CA GLY A 470 -15.38 5.09 -18.41
C GLY A 470 -16.21 5.13 -17.13
N GLN A 471 -15.86 4.32 -16.12
CA GLN A 471 -16.59 4.19 -14.86
C GLN A 471 -16.31 5.30 -13.85
N TYR A 472 -15.13 5.90 -13.92
CA TYR A 472 -14.71 7.06 -13.13
C TYR A 472 -13.73 7.90 -13.94
N ARG A 473 -13.84 9.23 -13.89
CA ARG A 473 -13.13 10.12 -14.82
C ARG A 473 -12.25 11.14 -14.14
N SER A 474 -12.77 11.88 -13.16
CA SER A 474 -12.02 12.97 -12.56
C SER A 474 -12.56 13.40 -11.20
N VAL A 475 -11.66 13.98 -10.43
CA VAL A 475 -11.93 14.76 -9.21
C VAL A 475 -11.53 16.21 -9.47
N CYS A 476 -12.24 17.17 -8.86
CA CYS A 476 -12.01 18.58 -9.09
C CYS A 476 -12.16 19.41 -7.81
N VAL A 477 -11.27 20.37 -7.62
CA VAL A 477 -11.42 21.44 -6.63
C VAL A 477 -11.47 22.77 -7.37
N THR A 478 -12.52 23.53 -7.11
CA THR A 478 -12.70 24.88 -7.61
C THR A 478 -12.47 25.89 -6.50
N ALA A 479 -11.62 26.88 -6.74
CA ALA A 479 -11.51 28.04 -5.89
C ALA A 479 -12.13 29.26 -6.57
N ALA A 480 -13.00 29.95 -5.83
CA ALA A 480 -13.66 31.17 -6.27
C ALA A 480 -12.97 32.39 -5.64
N TYR A 481 -12.54 33.32 -6.47
CA TYR A 481 -11.85 34.53 -6.05
C TYR A 481 -12.61 35.77 -6.49
N ASN A 482 -12.69 36.75 -5.61
CA ASN A 482 -13.12 38.11 -5.94
C ASN A 482 -11.86 38.98 -6.04
N ILE A 483 -11.63 39.56 -7.21
CA ILE A 483 -10.47 40.38 -7.52
C ILE A 483 -10.93 41.82 -7.72
N SER A 484 -10.37 42.73 -6.94
CA SER A 484 -10.55 44.17 -7.13
C SER A 484 -9.36 44.71 -7.92
N LEU A 485 -9.54 44.97 -9.21
CA LEU A 485 -8.46 45.49 -10.05
C LEU A 485 -8.44 47.03 -10.00
N PRO A 486 -7.27 47.67 -9.83
CA PRO A 486 -7.19 49.12 -9.75
C PRO A 486 -7.52 49.85 -11.07
N ASN A 487 -7.43 49.20 -12.26
CA ASN A 487 -7.78 49.78 -13.58
C ASN A 487 -8.13 48.68 -14.63
N ASP A 488 -8.87 49.03 -15.69
CA ASP A 488 -9.34 48.13 -16.76
C ASP A 488 -8.22 47.47 -17.61
N SER A 489 -7.03 48.07 -17.66
CA SER A 489 -5.90 47.57 -18.47
C SER A 489 -5.30 46.25 -17.97
N LEU A 490 -5.60 45.86 -16.74
CA LEU A 490 -5.00 44.70 -16.05
C LEU A 490 -5.67 43.35 -16.37
N SER A 491 -6.71 43.32 -17.21
CA SER A 491 -7.38 42.05 -17.57
C SER A 491 -6.46 41.10 -18.35
N ASN A 492 -5.63 41.63 -19.26
CA ASN A 492 -4.66 40.83 -20.02
C ASN A 492 -3.47 40.43 -19.13
N ASP A 493 -3.06 41.32 -18.23
CA ASP A 493 -1.99 41.06 -17.25
C ASP A 493 -2.40 39.95 -16.27
N LEU A 494 -3.70 39.85 -15.95
CA LEU A 494 -4.25 38.74 -15.16
C LEU A 494 -4.13 37.39 -15.89
N ASP A 495 -4.45 37.33 -17.19
CA ASP A 495 -4.36 36.07 -17.94
C ASP A 495 -2.88 35.63 -18.05
N ASN A 496 -1.97 36.58 -18.34
CA ASN A 496 -0.53 36.36 -18.30
C ASN A 496 -0.03 35.88 -16.94
N ALA A 497 -0.51 36.48 -15.85
CA ALA A 497 -0.16 36.12 -14.48
C ALA A 497 -0.63 34.70 -14.14
N LEU A 498 -1.84 34.32 -14.57
CA LEU A 498 -2.37 32.97 -14.37
C LEU A 498 -1.55 31.92 -15.13
N GLU A 499 -1.11 32.21 -16.36
CA GLU A 499 -0.24 31.31 -17.12
C GLU A 499 1.13 31.12 -16.45
N HIS A 500 1.76 32.21 -15.98
CA HIS A 500 3.04 32.13 -15.26
C HIS A 500 2.90 31.38 -13.93
N ALA A 501 1.83 31.64 -13.19
CA ALA A 501 1.52 30.90 -11.96
C ALA A 501 1.31 29.41 -12.23
N LEU A 502 0.71 29.06 -13.37
CA LEU A 502 0.54 27.68 -13.79
C LEU A 502 1.89 27.01 -14.07
N GLN A 503 2.76 27.65 -14.87
CA GLN A 503 4.10 27.10 -15.17
C GLN A 503 4.93 26.87 -13.91
N ALA A 504 4.95 27.84 -13.01
CA ALA A 504 5.66 27.71 -11.73
C ALA A 504 5.08 26.58 -10.87
N THR A 505 3.75 26.43 -10.85
CA THR A 505 3.08 25.34 -10.14
C THR A 505 3.40 23.97 -10.75
N ILE A 506 3.45 23.84 -12.09
CA ILE A 506 3.87 22.60 -12.77
C ILE A 506 5.30 22.22 -12.36
N GLN A 507 6.21 23.19 -12.35
CA GLN A 507 7.61 22.97 -11.97
C GLN A 507 7.78 22.62 -10.49
N GLN A 508 6.89 23.11 -9.62
CA GLN A 508 6.92 22.85 -8.19
C GLN A 508 6.44 21.44 -7.81
N HIS A 509 5.54 20.85 -8.60
CA HIS A 509 4.87 19.60 -8.26
C HIS A 509 5.13 18.50 -9.27
N SER A 510 5.97 17.53 -8.90
CA SER A 510 6.31 16.37 -9.75
C SER A 510 5.08 15.59 -10.21
N GLY A 511 4.03 15.49 -9.40
CA GLY A 511 2.80 14.79 -9.78
C GLY A 511 2.03 15.42 -10.94
N LEU A 512 2.22 16.72 -11.20
CA LEU A 512 1.68 17.39 -12.39
C LEU A 512 2.49 17.05 -13.65
N SER A 513 3.62 16.36 -13.52
CA SER A 513 4.43 15.93 -14.65
C SER A 513 4.00 14.59 -15.25
N TYR A 514 2.85 14.02 -14.85
CA TYR A 514 2.42 12.69 -15.30
C TYR A 514 1.10 12.70 -16.07
N GLY A 515 1.04 11.82 -17.08
CA GLY A 515 -0.08 11.66 -18.00
C GLY A 515 -0.41 10.20 -18.28
N VAL A 516 -1.63 9.92 -18.73
CA VAL A 516 -2.04 8.57 -19.13
C VAL A 516 -1.22 8.14 -20.33
N SER A 517 -0.62 6.95 -20.32
CA SER A 517 0.15 6.41 -21.45
C SER A 517 -0.74 5.61 -22.39
N ASP A 518 -0.34 5.56 -23.66
CA ASP A 518 -0.80 4.57 -24.64
C ASP A 518 -0.37 3.13 -24.29
N GLU A 519 0.78 2.99 -23.61
CA GLU A 519 1.26 1.72 -23.06
C GLU A 519 0.36 1.21 -21.92
N LYS A 520 0.03 -0.08 -21.99
CA LYS A 520 -0.90 -0.76 -21.08
C LYS A 520 -0.24 -1.99 -20.48
N LEU A 521 -0.50 -2.23 -19.20
CA LEU A 521 -0.13 -3.47 -18.51
C LEU A 521 -1.42 -4.21 -18.16
N ALA A 522 -1.58 -5.43 -18.68
CA ALA A 522 -2.82 -6.21 -18.54
C ALA A 522 -4.09 -5.42 -18.92
N GLY A 523 -4.02 -4.65 -20.02
CA GLY A 523 -5.13 -3.82 -20.49
C GLY A 523 -5.36 -2.51 -19.73
N VAL A 524 -4.65 -2.27 -18.62
CA VAL A 524 -4.74 -1.04 -17.82
C VAL A 524 -3.65 -0.04 -18.25
N PRO A 525 -4.00 1.21 -18.61
CA PRO A 525 -3.04 2.25 -18.95
C PRO A 525 -2.04 2.53 -17.82
N LEU A 526 -0.77 2.60 -18.22
CA LEU A 526 0.31 3.10 -17.39
C LEU A 526 0.30 4.64 -17.39
N PHE A 527 1.15 5.25 -16.58
CA PHE A 527 1.41 6.68 -16.57
C PHE A 527 2.82 6.97 -17.05
N ARG A 528 2.99 7.98 -17.88
CA ARG A 528 4.30 8.43 -18.35
C ARG A 528 4.56 9.86 -17.92
N GLN A 529 5.84 10.21 -17.81
CA GLN A 529 6.21 11.60 -17.57
C GLN A 529 5.98 12.44 -18.85
N ILE A 530 5.25 13.53 -18.71
CA ILE A 530 5.08 14.59 -19.71
C ILE A 530 6.20 15.62 -19.51
N ARG A 531 6.92 15.92 -20.58
CA ARG A 531 8.06 16.86 -20.56
C ARG A 531 7.74 18.20 -21.18
N THR A 532 6.90 18.18 -22.20
CA THR A 532 6.52 19.35 -22.98
C THR A 532 5.03 19.54 -22.79
N PHE A 533 4.63 20.71 -22.31
CA PHE A 533 3.24 21.06 -22.07
C PHE A 533 2.82 22.14 -23.04
N ASP A 534 1.73 21.89 -23.78
CA ASP A 534 1.06 22.92 -24.54
C ASP A 534 -0.03 23.56 -23.67
N LEU A 535 -0.15 24.90 -23.70
CA LEU A 535 -1.15 25.63 -22.89
C LEU A 535 -2.57 25.08 -23.08
N GLN A 536 -2.94 24.74 -24.32
CA GLN A 536 -4.26 24.23 -24.67
C GLN A 536 -4.62 22.88 -24.03
N ASP A 537 -3.61 22.09 -23.63
CA ASP A 537 -3.82 20.79 -22.99
C ASP A 537 -4.08 20.93 -21.49
N VAL A 538 -3.52 21.98 -20.87
CA VAL A 538 -3.53 22.16 -19.41
C VAL A 538 -4.41 23.29 -18.91
N MET A 539 -4.78 24.24 -19.77
CA MET A 539 -5.57 25.41 -19.36
C MET A 539 -6.59 25.82 -20.42
N LYS A 540 -7.82 26.07 -19.97
CA LYS A 540 -8.90 26.65 -20.78
C LYS A 540 -9.50 27.84 -20.06
N VAL A 541 -9.47 29.01 -20.69
CA VAL A 541 -10.11 30.23 -20.17
C VAL A 541 -11.47 30.40 -20.85
N VAL A 542 -12.52 30.60 -20.05
CA VAL A 542 -13.88 30.89 -20.49
C VAL A 542 -14.29 32.22 -19.89
N THR A 543 -14.46 33.24 -20.73
CA THR A 543 -14.89 34.56 -20.30
C THR A 543 -16.40 34.72 -20.48
N SER A 544 -17.06 35.24 -19.46
CA SER A 544 -18.46 35.68 -19.53
C SER A 544 -18.57 37.12 -19.04
N ARG A 545 -19.49 37.87 -19.63
CA ARG A 545 -19.87 39.22 -19.18
C ARG A 545 -21.19 39.07 -18.43
N THR A 546 -21.20 39.40 -17.15
CA THR A 546 -22.42 39.45 -16.35
C THR A 546 -22.90 40.89 -16.27
N SER A 547 -24.22 41.09 -16.31
CA SER A 547 -24.79 42.41 -16.09
C SER A 547 -24.74 42.77 -14.60
N ALA A 548 -24.51 44.04 -14.26
CA ALA A 548 -24.39 44.48 -12.87
C ALA A 548 -25.69 44.18 -12.11
N GLY A 549 -25.68 43.17 -11.22
CA GLY A 549 -26.82 42.77 -10.41
C GLY A 549 -27.31 41.32 -10.58
N GLU A 550 -26.77 40.55 -11.54
CA GLU A 550 -27.01 39.10 -11.60
C GLU A 550 -26.30 38.40 -10.42
N GLY A 551 -27.07 37.88 -9.46
CA GLY A 551 -26.54 37.27 -8.23
C GLY A 551 -25.77 35.96 -8.44
N ASP A 552 -25.28 35.36 -7.34
CA ASP A 552 -24.48 34.12 -7.33
C ASP A 552 -25.11 32.93 -8.08
N GLY A 553 -26.43 32.96 -8.34
CA GLY A 553 -27.17 31.94 -9.10
C GLY A 553 -26.67 31.72 -10.53
N VAL A 554 -26.48 32.78 -11.32
CA VAL A 554 -26.01 32.66 -12.73
C VAL A 554 -24.55 32.16 -12.76
N SER A 555 -23.74 32.61 -11.81
CA SER A 555 -22.34 32.17 -11.66
C SER A 555 -22.26 30.68 -11.24
N ASN A 556 -23.19 30.22 -10.40
CA ASN A 556 -23.32 28.80 -10.03
C ASN A 556 -23.77 27.92 -11.19
N GLU A 557 -24.71 28.38 -12.02
CA GLU A 557 -25.16 27.62 -13.20
C GLU A 557 -24.02 27.45 -14.22
N LEU A 558 -23.29 28.52 -14.52
CA LEU A 558 -22.13 28.48 -15.41
C LEU A 558 -21.02 27.59 -14.84
N LEU A 559 -20.74 27.71 -13.54
CA LEU A 559 -19.78 26.84 -12.86
C LEU A 559 -20.22 25.37 -12.93
N SER A 560 -21.49 25.09 -12.63
CA SER A 560 -22.03 23.73 -12.67
C SER A 560 -21.90 23.16 -14.07
N LYS A 561 -22.22 23.93 -15.11
CA LYS A 561 -22.06 23.48 -16.50
C LYS A 561 -20.61 23.18 -16.90
N ALA A 562 -19.67 24.00 -16.44
CA ALA A 562 -18.24 23.76 -16.65
C ALA A 562 -17.78 22.49 -15.93
N LEU A 563 -18.25 22.26 -14.70
CA LEU A 563 -17.99 21.06 -13.91
C LEU A 563 -18.58 19.81 -14.56
N GLU A 564 -19.83 19.87 -15.03
CA GLU A 564 -20.48 18.79 -15.78
C GLU A 564 -19.68 18.40 -17.03
N THR A 565 -19.26 19.40 -17.80
CA THR A 565 -18.50 19.19 -19.03
C THR A 565 -17.14 18.57 -18.72
N GLY A 566 -16.40 19.16 -17.78
CA GLY A 566 -15.07 18.66 -17.39
C GLY A 566 -15.10 17.26 -16.78
N HIS A 567 -16.14 16.91 -16.01
CA HIS A 567 -16.33 15.57 -15.46
C HIS A 567 -16.82 14.54 -16.49
N SER A 568 -17.36 14.98 -17.63
CA SER A 568 -17.86 14.08 -18.68
C SER A 568 -16.77 13.58 -19.63
N GLU A 569 -15.63 14.24 -19.68
CA GLU A 569 -14.54 13.92 -20.61
C GLU A 569 -13.58 12.85 -20.07
N LEU A 570 -13.05 12.00 -20.97
CA LEU A 570 -11.94 11.11 -20.66
C LEU A 570 -10.61 11.82 -20.93
N TRP A 571 -9.60 11.49 -20.13
CA TRP A 571 -8.23 11.91 -20.36
C TRP A 571 -7.64 11.27 -21.63
N PRO A 572 -7.05 12.08 -22.53
CA PRO A 572 -6.36 11.58 -23.72
C PRO A 572 -5.05 10.88 -23.36
N GLU A 573 -4.68 9.89 -24.17
CA GLU A 573 -3.39 9.20 -24.06
C GLU A 573 -2.23 10.14 -24.41
N ASN A 574 -1.08 9.95 -23.74
CA ASN A 574 0.16 10.71 -23.84
C ASN A 574 0.02 12.22 -23.58
N LYS A 575 -0.99 12.64 -22.82
CA LYS A 575 -1.24 14.03 -22.40
C LYS A 575 -1.31 14.13 -20.88
N PRO A 576 -1.14 15.34 -20.30
CA PRO A 576 -1.28 15.54 -18.85
C PRO A 576 -2.62 14.98 -18.33
N ALA A 577 -2.56 14.25 -17.22
CA ALA A 577 -3.75 13.66 -16.61
C ALA A 577 -4.50 14.65 -15.70
N TRP A 578 -4.39 15.94 -15.99
CA TRP A 578 -5.00 17.05 -15.26
C TRP A 578 -5.16 18.26 -16.19
N LYS A 579 -6.08 19.17 -15.83
CA LYS A 579 -6.26 20.46 -16.52
C LYS A 579 -6.95 21.48 -15.63
N VAL A 580 -6.83 22.76 -15.98
CA VAL A 580 -7.45 23.89 -15.31
C VAL A 580 -8.48 24.52 -16.24
N ILE A 581 -9.70 24.73 -15.74
CA ILE A 581 -10.70 25.56 -16.41
C ILE A 581 -10.86 26.83 -15.58
N VAL A 582 -10.58 27.97 -16.21
CA VAL A 582 -10.74 29.30 -15.59
C VAL A 582 -12.00 29.95 -16.13
N LEU A 583 -12.99 30.16 -15.27
CA LEU A 583 -14.18 30.94 -15.58
C LEU A 583 -13.96 32.38 -15.10
N LYS A 584 -13.89 33.31 -16.03
CA LYS A 584 -13.68 34.74 -15.77
C LYS A 584 -15.01 35.46 -15.97
N HIS A 585 -15.59 35.94 -14.88
CA HIS A 585 -16.78 36.78 -14.88
C HIS A 585 -16.34 38.23 -14.73
N THR A 586 -16.59 39.03 -15.76
CA THR A 586 -16.26 40.46 -15.77
C THR A 586 -17.52 41.29 -15.59
N ALA A 587 -17.49 42.20 -14.61
CA ALA A 587 -18.57 43.15 -14.36
C ALA A 587 -17.99 44.57 -14.17
N ASN A 588 -18.61 45.55 -14.82
CA ASN A 588 -18.24 46.95 -14.68
C ASN A 588 -19.11 47.59 -13.59
N TYR A 589 -18.52 47.84 -12.41
CA TYR A 589 -19.19 48.55 -11.33
C TYR A 589 -18.80 50.03 -11.32
N MET A 590 -19.66 50.89 -10.77
CA MET A 590 -19.38 52.32 -10.53
C MET A 590 -18.15 52.55 -9.62
N SER A 591 -17.70 51.53 -8.89
CA SER A 591 -16.56 51.53 -7.96
C SER A 591 -15.25 50.98 -8.55
N GLY A 592 -15.21 50.66 -9.85
CA GLY A 592 -14.06 50.06 -10.55
C GLY A 592 -14.35 48.65 -11.09
N PRO A 593 -13.50 48.12 -11.99
CA PRO A 593 -13.66 46.77 -12.53
C PRO A 593 -13.47 45.70 -11.44
N SER A 594 -14.47 44.84 -11.26
CA SER A 594 -14.35 43.67 -10.42
C SER A 594 -14.40 42.41 -11.28
N VAL A 595 -13.45 41.52 -11.04
CA VAL A 595 -13.36 40.23 -11.71
C VAL A 595 -13.65 39.15 -10.69
N ARG A 596 -14.66 38.33 -10.95
CA ARG A 596 -14.86 37.09 -10.23
C ARG A 596 -14.28 35.94 -11.04
N LEU A 597 -13.40 35.18 -10.40
CA LEU A 597 -12.64 34.11 -11.03
C LEU A 597 -12.98 32.78 -10.38
N HIS A 598 -13.41 31.80 -11.16
CA HIS A 598 -13.46 30.40 -10.71
C HIS A 598 -12.35 29.63 -11.39
N ILE A 599 -11.41 29.10 -10.60
CA ILE A 599 -10.34 28.24 -11.11
C ILE A 599 -10.70 26.81 -10.72
N ALA A 600 -11.16 26.01 -11.69
CA ALA A 600 -11.51 24.60 -11.51
C ALA A 600 -10.34 23.72 -11.94
N PHE A 601 -9.70 23.06 -10.98
CA PHE A 601 -8.59 22.14 -11.23
C PHE A 601 -9.10 20.70 -11.28
N PHE A 602 -9.15 20.12 -12.48
CA PHE A 602 -9.53 18.73 -12.71
C PHE A 602 -8.32 17.85 -12.76
N THR A 603 -8.42 16.66 -12.20
CA THR A 603 -7.34 15.69 -12.22
C THR A 603 -7.86 14.26 -12.29
N HIS A 604 -7.09 13.40 -12.95
CA HIS A 604 -7.26 11.96 -12.87
C HIS A 604 -6.95 11.50 -11.45
N HIS A 605 -7.82 10.67 -10.88
CA HIS A 605 -7.73 10.35 -9.46
C HIS A 605 -6.51 9.47 -9.11
N ALA A 606 -5.94 8.75 -10.09
CA ALA A 606 -4.67 8.03 -9.91
C ALA A 606 -3.49 8.91 -9.46
N ILE A 607 -3.41 10.18 -9.91
CA ILE A 607 -2.28 11.07 -9.57
C ILE A 607 -2.59 11.99 -8.38
N ALA A 608 -3.86 12.24 -8.08
CA ALA A 608 -4.25 13.25 -7.10
C ALA A 608 -5.59 12.94 -6.44
N ASP A 609 -5.73 13.33 -5.16
CA ASP A 609 -6.99 13.33 -4.43
C ASP A 609 -7.51 14.77 -4.16
N GLY A 610 -8.63 14.91 -3.45
CA GLY A 610 -9.23 16.23 -3.20
C GLY A 610 -8.32 17.19 -2.40
N LEU A 611 -7.49 16.68 -1.49
CA LEU A 611 -6.52 17.53 -0.77
C LEU A 611 -5.37 17.96 -1.69
N SER A 612 -5.00 17.16 -2.69
CA SER A 612 -4.07 17.58 -3.74
C SER A 612 -4.61 18.77 -4.54
N GLY A 613 -5.93 18.88 -4.70
CA GLY A 613 -6.56 20.08 -5.28
C GLY A 613 -6.39 21.33 -4.40
N ILE A 614 -6.44 21.18 -3.07
CA ILE A 614 -6.14 22.28 -2.13
C ILE A 614 -4.67 22.69 -2.23
N THR A 615 -3.77 21.71 -2.32
CA THR A 615 -2.33 21.92 -2.50
C THR A 615 -1.99 22.64 -3.80
N PHE A 616 -2.66 22.25 -4.89
CA PHE A 616 -2.59 22.95 -6.18
C PHE A 616 -2.97 24.43 -6.00
N HIS A 617 -4.15 24.72 -5.45
CA HIS A 617 -4.62 26.10 -5.29
C HIS A 617 -3.73 26.94 -4.37
N SER A 618 -3.20 26.35 -3.29
CA SER A 618 -2.26 27.01 -2.39
C SER A 618 -0.97 27.42 -3.13
N SER A 619 -0.41 26.51 -3.92
CA SER A 619 0.81 26.76 -4.70
C SER A 619 0.56 27.72 -5.85
N PHE A 620 -0.56 27.55 -6.55
CA PHE A 620 -0.98 28.40 -7.66
C PHE A 620 -1.18 29.84 -7.22
N MET A 621 -1.80 30.08 -6.05
CA MET A 621 -1.92 31.42 -5.47
C MET A 621 -0.59 31.98 -4.99
N SER A 622 0.27 31.18 -4.37
CA SER A 622 1.62 31.60 -3.95
C SER A 622 2.49 32.03 -5.13
N ASN A 623 2.31 31.39 -6.29
CA ASN A 623 3.05 31.69 -7.52
C ASN A 623 2.42 32.83 -8.34
N LEU A 624 1.25 33.35 -7.96
CA LEU A 624 0.54 34.38 -8.72
C LEU A 624 1.19 35.76 -8.55
N LYS A 625 1.59 36.36 -9.67
CA LYS A 625 2.19 37.70 -9.72
C LYS A 625 1.43 38.59 -10.71
N LEU A 626 0.62 39.53 -10.19
CA LEU A 626 -0.27 40.35 -11.02
C LEU A 626 0.46 41.31 -11.97
N GLU A 627 1.68 41.72 -11.66
CA GLU A 627 2.50 42.62 -12.50
C GLU A 627 3.23 41.85 -13.62
N THR A 628 2.48 41.11 -14.43
CA THR A 628 3.03 40.28 -15.51
C THR A 628 2.50 40.71 -16.88
N ASN A 629 3.26 41.56 -17.56
CA ASN A 629 2.80 42.21 -18.79
C ASN A 629 3.07 41.40 -20.08
N MET A 630 3.69 40.22 -19.96
CA MET A 630 4.02 39.34 -21.08
C MET A 630 3.36 37.97 -20.88
N PRO A 631 2.88 37.30 -21.94
CA PRO A 631 2.41 35.92 -21.86
C PRO A 631 3.54 34.96 -21.45
N ALA A 632 3.17 33.84 -20.82
CA ALA A 632 4.16 32.82 -20.47
C ALA A 632 4.66 32.11 -21.74
N PRO A 633 5.95 31.73 -21.82
CA PRO A 633 6.48 31.06 -23.00
C PRO A 633 5.96 29.61 -23.06
N TRP A 634 5.22 29.27 -24.12
CA TRP A 634 4.74 27.90 -24.40
C TRP A 634 5.30 27.37 -25.73
N PRO A 635 5.55 26.05 -25.85
CA PRO A 635 5.34 25.03 -24.83
C PRO A 635 6.31 25.14 -23.65
N LEU A 636 5.87 24.71 -22.47
CA LEU A 636 6.74 24.60 -21.30
C LEU A 636 7.53 23.30 -21.39
N ASP A 637 8.85 23.39 -21.43
CA ASP A 637 9.76 22.25 -21.42
C ASP A 637 10.40 22.04 -20.03
N LEU A 638 10.19 20.86 -19.46
CA LEU A 638 10.85 20.41 -18.24
C LEU A 638 12.18 19.72 -18.60
N ASN A 639 13.28 20.39 -18.29
CA ASN A 639 14.64 19.91 -18.61
C ASN A 639 15.08 18.70 -17.77
N GLU A 640 14.43 18.45 -16.63
CA GLU A 640 14.79 17.39 -15.69
C GLU A 640 13.69 16.34 -15.55
N LEU A 641 14.13 15.10 -15.37
CA LEU A 641 13.27 13.96 -15.06
C LEU A 641 12.80 14.05 -13.62
N GLN A 642 11.49 14.09 -13.43
CA GLN A 642 10.83 14.15 -12.13
C GLN A 642 10.52 12.73 -11.66
N ASP A 643 10.59 12.50 -10.35
CA ASP A 643 10.18 11.22 -9.78
C ASP A 643 8.65 11.07 -9.84
N PRO A 644 8.12 9.83 -9.99
CA PRO A 644 6.68 9.62 -9.99
C PRO A 644 6.06 9.97 -8.63
N PRO A 645 4.76 10.34 -8.60
CA PRO A 645 4.01 10.49 -7.37
C PRO A 645 4.27 9.32 -6.41
N PRO A 646 4.61 9.57 -5.14
CA PRO A 646 4.71 8.53 -4.14
C PRO A 646 3.43 7.69 -4.08
N THR A 647 3.59 6.37 -3.96
CA THR A 647 2.47 5.44 -3.88
C THR A 647 2.11 5.16 -2.43
N ILE A 648 0.85 4.83 -2.16
CA ILE A 648 0.38 4.53 -0.79
C ILE A 648 1.16 3.35 -0.20
N GLU A 649 1.35 2.27 -0.96
CA GLU A 649 2.12 1.09 -0.52
C GLU A 649 3.63 1.36 -0.38
N GLY A 650 4.15 2.41 -1.01
CA GLY A 650 5.53 2.88 -0.81
C GLY A 650 5.74 3.60 0.52
N HIS A 651 4.68 3.84 1.29
CA HIS A 651 4.74 4.58 2.55
C HIS A 651 4.11 3.85 3.74
N MET A 652 3.40 2.76 3.49
CA MET A 652 2.77 1.94 4.54
C MET A 652 2.62 0.50 4.07
N ASP A 653 2.63 -0.44 5.02
CA ASP A 653 2.38 -1.83 4.71
C ASP A 653 0.90 -2.03 4.38
N CYS A 654 0.61 -2.26 3.10
CA CYS A 654 -0.73 -2.59 2.61
C CYS A 654 -0.95 -4.11 2.48
N LEU A 655 -0.02 -4.96 2.95
CA LEU A 655 -0.12 -6.42 2.81
C LEU A 655 -1.26 -7.02 3.62
N PHE A 656 -1.66 -8.22 3.19
CA PHE A 656 -2.73 -9.00 3.76
C PHE A 656 -2.49 -9.29 5.25
N CYS A 657 -3.50 -8.99 6.07
CA CYS A 657 -3.50 -9.23 7.50
C CYS A 657 -4.63 -10.23 7.84
N ASN A 658 -4.33 -11.25 8.64
CA ASN A 658 -5.31 -12.26 9.09
C ASN A 658 -6.13 -11.83 10.31
N CYS A 659 -6.12 -10.54 10.68
CA CYS A 659 -6.91 -10.07 11.82
C CYS A 659 -8.41 -10.11 11.50
N THR A 660 -9.23 -10.21 12.54
CA THR A 660 -10.69 -10.30 12.42
C THR A 660 -11.28 -9.16 11.58
N ILE A 661 -10.69 -7.96 11.61
CA ILE A 661 -11.15 -6.80 10.82
C ILE A 661 -10.97 -7.04 9.31
N CYS A 662 -9.87 -7.68 8.91
CA CYS A 662 -9.56 -7.96 7.50
C CYS A 662 -10.27 -9.22 6.96
N THR A 663 -10.66 -10.14 7.84
CA THR A 663 -11.28 -11.43 7.48
C THR A 663 -12.79 -11.44 7.66
N THR A 664 -13.37 -10.42 8.32
CA THR A 664 -14.83 -10.25 8.40
C THR A 664 -15.34 -9.73 7.05
N PRO A 665 -16.23 -10.45 6.35
CA PRO A 665 -16.86 -9.94 5.15
C PRO A 665 -17.62 -8.66 5.46
N ASP A 666 -17.45 -7.63 4.63
CA ASP A 666 -18.34 -6.48 4.66
C ASP A 666 -19.79 -6.99 4.53
N LYS A 667 -20.67 -6.52 5.42
CA LYS A 667 -22.09 -6.90 5.41
C LYS A 667 -22.76 -6.24 4.19
N TYR A 668 -22.85 -6.98 3.09
CA TYR A 668 -23.47 -6.53 1.84
C TYR A 668 -24.91 -7.02 1.66
N ASN A 669 -25.40 -7.89 2.54
CA ASN A 669 -26.67 -8.59 2.37
C ASN A 669 -27.90 -7.74 2.69
N GLU A 670 -27.74 -6.60 3.35
CA GLU A 670 -28.87 -5.71 3.64
C GLU A 670 -29.34 -4.99 2.35
N PRO A 671 -30.64 -5.01 2.04
CA PRO A 671 -31.18 -4.33 0.87
C PRO A 671 -31.11 -2.80 1.04
N ILE A 672 -30.81 -2.10 -0.04
CA ILE A 672 -30.68 -0.64 -0.06
C ILE A 672 -31.44 -0.02 -1.22
N TRP A 673 -31.68 1.29 -1.15
CA TRP A 673 -31.98 2.07 -2.35
C TRP A 673 -30.66 2.51 -3.01
N GLY A 674 -30.43 2.06 -4.25
CA GLY A 674 -29.19 2.29 -4.99
C GLY A 674 -29.35 3.14 -6.26
N GLY A 675 -30.55 3.62 -6.61
CA GLY A 675 -30.83 4.17 -7.95
C GLY A 675 -30.84 3.08 -9.02
N ASP A 676 -30.71 3.45 -10.28
CA ASP A 676 -30.68 2.49 -11.39
C ASP A 676 -29.38 1.65 -11.41
N PRO A 677 -29.41 0.42 -11.96
CA PRO A 677 -28.26 -0.48 -12.07
C PRO A 677 -27.05 0.13 -12.79
N ILE A 678 -25.88 -0.48 -12.59
CA ILE A 678 -24.63 -0.08 -13.24
C ILE A 678 -24.73 -0.38 -14.74
N SER A 679 -24.47 0.61 -15.59
CA SER A 679 -24.50 0.42 -17.05
C SER A 679 -23.44 -0.60 -17.51
N ALA A 680 -23.85 -1.53 -18.37
CA ALA A 680 -22.94 -2.44 -19.07
C ALA A 680 -22.13 -1.75 -20.19
N THR A 681 -22.55 -0.56 -20.63
CA THR A 681 -21.88 0.28 -21.65
C THR A 681 -21.52 1.66 -21.08
N PRO A 682 -20.64 1.73 -20.07
CA PRO A 682 -20.33 2.93 -19.27
C PRO A 682 -19.78 4.14 -20.04
N THR A 683 -19.32 3.95 -21.28
CA THR A 683 -18.79 5.02 -22.14
C THR A 683 -19.83 5.65 -23.06
N VAL A 684 -20.96 4.98 -23.30
CA VAL A 684 -22.00 5.43 -24.23
C VAL A 684 -22.99 6.35 -23.52
N ASN A 685 -23.22 7.55 -24.04
CA ASN A 685 -24.17 8.54 -23.51
C ASN A 685 -23.92 8.94 -22.04
N TYR A 686 -22.66 8.85 -21.56
CA TYR A 686 -22.31 9.31 -20.22
C TYR A 686 -22.35 10.84 -20.13
N GLU A 687 -23.10 11.35 -19.16
CA GLU A 687 -23.07 12.75 -18.75
C GLU A 687 -23.01 12.83 -17.22
N SER A 688 -22.01 13.55 -16.71
CA SER A 688 -21.95 13.92 -15.30
C SER A 688 -22.86 15.11 -15.05
N ARG A 689 -23.65 15.06 -13.99
CA ARG A 689 -24.47 16.17 -13.50
C ARG A 689 -23.91 16.69 -12.19
N VAL A 690 -24.05 18.00 -11.97
CA VAL A 690 -23.56 18.68 -10.77
C VAL A 690 -24.61 19.67 -10.27
N ARG A 691 -24.91 19.61 -8.98
CA ARG A 691 -25.68 20.62 -8.24
C ARG A 691 -24.84 21.14 -7.08
N ILE A 692 -24.91 22.44 -6.80
CA ILE A 692 -24.14 23.08 -5.73
C ILE A 692 -25.13 23.67 -4.72
N VAL A 693 -25.05 23.21 -3.48
CA VAL A 693 -25.75 23.78 -2.33
C VAL A 693 -24.72 24.57 -1.52
N THR A 694 -25.03 25.83 -1.21
CA THR A 694 -24.16 26.71 -0.41
C THR A 694 -24.87 27.05 0.89
N VAL A 695 -24.21 26.77 2.01
CA VAL A 695 -24.68 27.11 3.36
C VAL A 695 -23.88 28.33 3.83
N PRO A 696 -24.55 29.46 4.15
CA PRO A 696 -23.86 30.67 4.61
C PRO A 696 -23.01 30.42 5.87
N ALA A 697 -21.88 31.12 5.98
CA ALA A 697 -20.94 31.02 7.10
C ALA A 697 -21.61 31.13 8.50
N ALA A 698 -22.62 31.99 8.63
CA ALA A 698 -23.38 32.17 9.88
C ALA A 698 -24.17 30.91 10.26
N SER A 699 -24.87 30.30 9.29
CA SER A 699 -25.62 29.06 9.47
C SER A 699 -24.67 27.90 9.77
N PHE A 700 -23.57 27.78 9.02
CA PHE A 700 -22.58 26.74 9.24
C PHE A 700 -21.90 26.85 10.61
N SER A 701 -21.58 28.06 11.07
CA SER A 701 -21.04 28.30 12.42
C SER A 701 -22.00 27.83 13.52
N GLY A 702 -23.31 28.02 13.30
CA GLY A 702 -24.37 27.47 14.13
C GLY A 702 -24.36 25.94 14.20
N LEU A 703 -24.28 25.29 13.05
CA LEU A 703 -24.15 23.84 12.93
C LEU A 703 -22.91 23.30 13.66
N LEU A 704 -21.75 23.96 13.52
CA LEU A 704 -20.53 23.61 14.25
C LEU A 704 -20.71 23.67 15.77
N ARG A 705 -21.43 24.69 16.28
CA ARG A 705 -21.76 24.80 17.71
C ARG A 705 -22.64 23.63 18.17
N LYS A 706 -23.66 23.25 17.39
CA LYS A 706 -24.51 22.10 17.71
C LYS A 706 -23.75 20.78 17.69
N CYS A 707 -22.88 20.57 16.69
CA CYS A 707 -21.98 19.42 16.67
C CYS A 707 -21.18 19.31 17.97
N LYS A 708 -20.60 20.42 18.42
CA LYS A 708 -19.83 20.50 19.67
C LYS A 708 -20.70 20.23 20.91
N GLN A 709 -21.90 20.79 20.99
CA GLN A 709 -22.83 20.57 22.10
C GLN A 709 -23.31 19.12 22.19
N ALA A 710 -23.62 18.51 21.05
CA ALA A 710 -24.11 17.13 20.96
C ALA A 710 -22.99 16.06 21.00
N ASN A 711 -21.73 16.48 21.03
CA ASN A 711 -20.54 15.64 20.93
C ASN A 711 -20.56 14.74 19.68
N VAL A 712 -20.87 15.33 18.53
CA VAL A 712 -20.90 14.66 17.22
C VAL A 712 -19.96 15.35 16.24
N THR A 713 -19.46 14.60 15.26
CA THR A 713 -18.62 15.17 14.18
C THR A 713 -19.50 15.80 13.10
N VAL A 714 -18.95 16.78 12.37
CA VAL A 714 -19.64 17.38 11.21
C VAL A 714 -19.95 16.32 10.16
N THR A 715 -19.01 15.43 9.86
CA THR A 715 -19.23 14.32 8.91
C THR A 715 -20.37 13.40 9.34
N GLY A 716 -20.44 13.02 10.62
CA GLY A 716 -21.53 12.19 11.12
C GLY A 716 -22.89 12.90 11.06
N LEU A 717 -22.93 14.21 11.35
CA LEU A 717 -24.15 15.00 11.22
C LEU A 717 -24.59 15.13 9.75
N LEU A 718 -23.66 15.38 8.83
CA LEU A 718 -23.95 15.46 7.40
C LEU A 718 -24.52 14.14 6.88
N HIS A 719 -23.99 12.98 7.27
CA HIS A 719 -24.61 11.70 6.91
C HIS A 719 -26.05 11.59 7.38
N ALA A 720 -26.34 11.98 8.63
CA ALA A 720 -27.70 11.90 9.18
C ALA A 720 -28.66 12.84 8.44
N ILE A 721 -28.23 14.06 8.13
CA ILE A 721 -29.02 15.03 7.36
C ILE A 721 -29.22 14.55 5.92
N ILE A 722 -28.20 13.99 5.26
CA ILE A 722 -28.30 13.41 3.91
C ILE A 722 -29.30 12.25 3.90
N CYS A 723 -29.22 11.33 4.86
CA CYS A 723 -30.18 10.23 4.98
C CYS A 723 -31.62 10.74 5.20
N ALA A 724 -31.81 11.74 6.08
CA ALA A 724 -33.11 12.35 6.29
C ALA A 724 -33.66 13.00 5.00
N SER A 725 -32.78 13.69 4.26
CA SER A 725 -33.14 14.39 3.03
C SER A 725 -33.52 13.41 1.91
N LEU A 726 -32.68 12.40 1.68
CA LEU A 726 -32.96 11.32 0.73
C LEU A 726 -34.27 10.61 1.03
N ASN A 727 -34.53 10.29 2.31
CA ASN A 727 -35.74 9.59 2.73
C ASN A 727 -37.03 10.43 2.54
N ASN A 728 -36.90 11.76 2.56
CA ASN A 728 -38.01 12.67 2.28
C ASN A 728 -38.27 12.81 0.77
N SER A 729 -37.21 12.89 -0.03
CA SER A 729 -37.29 13.19 -1.46
C SER A 729 -37.54 11.98 -2.35
N ILE A 730 -37.09 10.79 -1.96
CA ILE A 730 -37.28 9.57 -2.76
C ILE A 730 -38.72 9.06 -2.60
N LYS A 731 -39.42 8.90 -3.72
CA LYS A 731 -40.77 8.36 -3.78
C LYS A 731 -40.72 6.84 -3.87
N GLY A 732 -41.25 6.15 -2.87
CA GLY A 732 -41.32 4.69 -2.84
C GLY A 732 -40.90 4.10 -1.50
N TYR A 733 -40.89 2.77 -1.43
CA TYR A 733 -40.40 2.05 -0.26
C TYR A 733 -38.88 1.99 -0.27
N ILE A 734 -38.25 2.39 0.84
CA ILE A 734 -36.80 2.47 0.99
C ILE A 734 -36.36 1.42 2.00
N HIS A 735 -35.54 0.47 1.57
CA HIS A 735 -35.05 -0.63 2.41
C HIS A 735 -33.93 -0.23 3.39
N GLY A 736 -33.21 0.85 3.07
CA GLY A 736 -32.05 1.33 3.82
C GLY A 736 -31.11 2.09 2.90
N PHE A 737 -30.10 2.73 3.50
CA PHE A 737 -29.04 3.41 2.76
C PHE A 737 -27.67 2.88 3.18
N ARG A 738 -26.78 2.68 2.19
CA ARG A 738 -25.37 2.37 2.43
C ARG A 738 -24.50 3.49 1.88
N ALA A 739 -23.71 4.10 2.76
CA ALA A 739 -22.85 5.23 2.44
C ALA A 739 -21.38 4.79 2.31
N VAL A 740 -20.64 5.45 1.44
CA VAL A 740 -19.17 5.43 1.38
C VAL A 740 -18.63 6.74 1.96
N THR A 741 -17.61 6.67 2.81
CA THR A 741 -16.99 7.86 3.43
C THR A 741 -15.48 7.81 3.21
N PRO A 742 -14.94 8.52 2.21
CA PRO A 742 -13.50 8.64 2.00
C PRO A 742 -12.84 9.43 3.12
N PHE A 743 -11.60 9.06 3.46
CA PHE A 743 -10.74 9.80 4.37
C PHE A 743 -9.29 9.77 3.90
N SER A 744 -8.52 10.79 4.27
CA SER A 744 -7.11 10.87 3.88
C SER A 744 -6.23 9.92 4.70
N ALA A 745 -5.43 9.12 4.00
CA ALA A 745 -4.39 8.27 4.58
C ALA A 745 -3.05 9.01 4.78
N ARG A 746 -2.94 10.31 4.44
CA ARG A 746 -1.69 11.08 4.56
C ARG A 746 -1.07 11.04 5.97
N ARG A 747 -1.91 11.10 7.01
CA ARG A 747 -1.45 11.02 8.41
C ARG A 747 -0.79 9.69 8.77
N HIS A 748 -1.19 8.61 8.10
CA HIS A 748 -0.68 7.25 8.35
C HIS A 748 0.53 6.94 7.46
N THR A 749 0.55 7.46 6.24
CA THR A 749 1.66 7.30 5.28
C THR A 749 2.83 8.25 5.54
N GLY A 750 2.61 9.33 6.30
CA GLY A 750 3.62 10.34 6.57
C GLY A 750 3.99 11.19 5.36
N VAL A 751 3.29 11.06 4.24
CA VAL A 751 3.49 11.91 3.06
C VAL A 751 3.12 13.35 3.41
N SER A 752 3.89 14.30 2.89
CA SER A 752 3.66 15.72 3.17
C SER A 752 2.29 16.16 2.64
N GLY A 753 1.62 17.05 3.38
CA GLY A 753 0.39 17.69 2.90
C GLY A 753 0.59 18.56 1.66
N ALA A 754 1.84 18.94 1.37
CA ALA A 754 2.22 19.70 0.18
C ALA A 754 2.41 18.84 -1.08
N GLU A 755 2.25 17.51 -1.00
CA GLU A 755 2.39 16.61 -2.15
C GLU A 755 1.07 16.45 -2.93
N ILE A 756 1.18 16.49 -4.27
CA ILE A 756 0.10 16.11 -5.18
C ILE A 756 0.18 14.60 -5.43
N VAL A 757 -0.59 13.85 -4.63
CA VAL A 757 -0.65 12.38 -4.62
C VAL A 757 -2.07 11.88 -4.40
N ASN A 758 -2.32 10.58 -4.61
CA ASN A 758 -3.56 9.93 -4.20
C ASN A 758 -3.33 9.00 -3.02
N HIS A 759 -3.58 9.48 -1.80
CA HIS A 759 -3.44 8.72 -0.56
C HIS A 759 -4.78 8.71 0.19
N ILE A 760 -5.75 7.98 -0.35
CA ILE A 760 -7.10 7.84 0.20
C ILE A 760 -7.39 6.41 0.66
N SER A 761 -8.29 6.28 1.62
CA SER A 761 -9.03 5.06 1.91
C SER A 761 -10.48 5.43 2.17
N TYR A 762 -11.38 4.46 2.25
CA TYR A 762 -12.78 4.71 2.60
C TYR A 762 -13.27 3.71 3.64
N LEU A 763 -14.40 4.05 4.26
CA LEU A 763 -15.22 3.17 5.07
C LEU A 763 -16.64 3.15 4.54
N THR A 764 -17.40 2.13 4.90
CA THR A 764 -18.82 2.00 4.55
C THR A 764 -19.68 2.08 5.81
N SER A 765 -20.86 2.68 5.73
CA SER A 765 -21.82 2.74 6.85
C SER A 765 -23.23 2.43 6.37
N TYR A 766 -24.04 1.80 7.22
CA TYR A 766 -25.41 1.40 6.91
C TYR A 766 -26.43 2.10 7.83
N VAL A 767 -27.55 2.52 7.23
CA VAL A 767 -28.71 3.09 7.90
C VAL A 767 -29.94 2.27 7.53
N SER A 768 -30.59 1.69 8.54
CA SER A 768 -31.72 0.77 8.36
C SER A 768 -33.01 1.52 8.02
N GLN A 769 -33.97 0.81 7.43
CA GLN A 769 -35.33 1.32 7.21
C GLN A 769 -36.00 1.78 8.52
N GLU A 770 -35.72 1.14 9.65
CA GLU A 770 -36.25 1.56 10.97
C GLU A 770 -35.71 2.94 11.39
N ASP A 771 -34.41 3.16 11.29
CA ASP A 771 -33.79 4.47 11.60
C ASP A 771 -34.36 5.58 10.70
N LEU A 772 -34.54 5.27 9.41
CA LEU A 772 -35.13 6.18 8.44
C LEU A 772 -36.59 6.51 8.79
N GLN A 773 -37.39 5.49 9.16
CA GLN A 773 -38.80 5.68 9.47
C GLN A 773 -39.00 6.51 10.75
N ARG A 774 -38.18 6.29 11.79
CA ARG A 774 -38.22 7.11 13.02
C ARG A 774 -38.06 8.60 12.75
N ILE A 775 -37.17 8.97 11.83
CA ILE A 775 -36.98 10.37 11.42
C ILE A 775 -38.18 10.85 10.58
N LYS A 776 -38.70 10.01 9.69
CA LYS A 776 -39.82 10.34 8.79
C LYS A 776 -41.15 10.53 9.51
N ASP A 777 -41.38 9.80 10.59
CA ASP A 777 -42.60 9.89 11.40
C ASP A 777 -42.69 11.18 12.23
N CYS A 778 -41.57 11.90 12.37
CA CYS A 778 -41.52 13.18 13.05
C CYS A 778 -41.84 14.34 12.09
N PRO A 779 -42.64 15.34 12.51
CA PRO A 779 -42.81 16.55 11.70
C PRO A 779 -41.47 17.21 11.38
N HIS A 780 -41.32 17.73 10.16
CA HIS A 780 -40.12 18.47 9.75
C HIS A 780 -39.83 19.62 10.73
N GLY A 781 -38.57 19.77 11.16
CA GLY A 781 -38.16 20.80 12.11
C GLY A 781 -38.63 20.58 13.56
N SER A 782 -39.28 19.46 13.90
CA SER A 782 -39.66 19.16 15.28
C SER A 782 -38.45 18.82 16.15
N ALA A 783 -38.51 19.16 17.45
CA ALA A 783 -37.44 18.85 18.40
C ALA A 783 -37.13 17.35 18.49
N THR A 784 -38.16 16.49 18.45
CA THR A 784 -38.01 15.03 18.45
C THR A 784 -37.35 14.53 17.16
N GLY A 785 -37.72 15.09 16.01
CA GLY A 785 -37.04 14.77 14.74
C GLY A 785 -35.57 15.20 14.73
N GLU A 786 -35.27 16.37 15.29
CA GLU A 786 -33.89 16.86 15.46
C GLU A 786 -33.07 15.93 16.37
N GLU A 787 -33.64 15.48 17.49
CA GLU A 787 -33.00 14.55 18.41
C GLU A 787 -32.67 13.21 17.73
N HIS A 788 -33.60 12.65 16.94
CA HIS A 788 -33.35 11.42 16.16
C HIS A 788 -32.23 11.59 15.12
N ILE A 789 -32.16 12.75 14.45
CA ILE A 789 -31.05 13.07 13.54
C ILE A 789 -29.72 13.13 14.30
N ILE A 790 -29.70 13.76 15.49
CA ILE A 790 -28.51 13.86 16.33
C ILE A 790 -28.06 12.47 16.83
N ASP A 791 -28.99 11.60 17.22
CA ASP A 791 -28.68 10.24 17.66
C ASP A 791 -28.06 9.41 16.53
N LEU A 792 -28.63 9.49 15.33
CA LEU A 792 -28.06 8.89 14.13
C LEU A 792 -26.66 9.46 13.84
N ALA A 793 -26.50 10.79 13.93
CA ALA A 793 -25.22 11.47 13.74
C ALA A 793 -24.15 11.02 14.74
N ARG A 794 -24.54 10.76 16.00
CA ARG A 794 -23.65 10.27 17.05
C ARG A 794 -23.19 8.85 16.77
N ARG A 795 -24.10 7.96 16.36
CA ARG A 795 -23.78 6.60 15.95
C ARG A 795 -22.77 6.60 14.80
N LEU A 796 -23.04 7.36 13.74
CA LEU A 796 -22.19 7.44 12.56
C LEU A 796 -20.83 8.11 12.86
N SER A 797 -20.81 9.13 13.72
CA SER A 797 -19.55 9.75 14.18
C SER A 797 -18.65 8.74 14.89
N ASN A 798 -19.21 7.92 15.78
CA ASN A 798 -18.47 6.89 16.50
C ASN A 798 -17.98 5.78 15.57
N GLU A 799 -18.79 5.39 14.58
CA GLU A 799 -18.41 4.39 13.58
C GLU A 799 -17.23 4.87 12.73
N VAL A 800 -17.30 6.11 12.21
CA VAL A 800 -16.19 6.74 11.46
C VAL A 800 -14.93 6.80 12.32
N ALA A 801 -15.04 7.28 13.56
CA ALA A 801 -13.89 7.39 14.46
C ALA A 801 -13.27 6.03 14.82
N THR A 802 -14.07 4.98 14.87
CA THR A 802 -13.59 3.61 15.14
C THR A 802 -12.86 3.05 13.92
N LYS A 803 -13.49 3.08 12.74
CA LYS A 803 -12.91 2.54 11.50
C LYS A 803 -11.65 3.27 11.05
N VAL A 804 -11.56 4.59 11.28
CA VAL A 804 -10.31 5.34 11.01
C VAL A 804 -9.17 4.89 11.92
N LYS A 805 -9.43 4.49 13.17
CA LYS A 805 -8.40 3.95 14.07
C LYS A 805 -7.96 2.53 13.72
N GLU A 806 -8.82 1.77 13.04
CA GLU A 806 -8.52 0.41 12.58
C GLU A 806 -7.60 0.40 11.35
N PHE A 807 -7.51 1.52 10.62
CA PHE A 807 -6.57 1.68 9.53
C PHE A 807 -5.13 1.40 10.00
N PRO A 808 -4.34 0.56 9.30
CA PRO A 808 -4.52 0.14 7.90
C PRO A 808 -5.28 -1.18 7.67
N HIS A 809 -5.78 -1.82 8.72
CA HIS A 809 -6.51 -3.08 8.61
C HIS A 809 -7.83 -2.89 7.84
N GLY A 810 -8.13 -3.80 6.91
CA GLY A 810 -9.35 -3.77 6.09
C GLY A 810 -9.39 -2.62 5.08
N SER A 811 -8.27 -1.95 4.82
CA SER A 811 -8.23 -0.77 3.95
C SER A 811 -8.54 -1.09 2.48
N MET A 812 -8.98 -0.07 1.74
CA MET A 812 -9.15 -0.14 0.29
C MET A 812 -7.86 -0.62 -0.40
N ALA A 813 -6.71 -0.05 -0.05
CA ALA A 813 -5.43 -0.42 -0.65
C ALA A 813 -5.10 -1.91 -0.42
N THR A 814 -5.34 -2.43 0.79
CA THR A 814 -5.13 -3.85 1.12
C THR A 814 -6.09 -4.79 0.40
N ARG A 815 -7.35 -4.38 0.18
CA ARG A 815 -8.30 -5.19 -0.61
C ARG A 815 -7.92 -5.19 -2.08
N LEU A 816 -7.63 -4.02 -2.64
CA LEU A 816 -7.24 -3.87 -4.04
C LEU A 816 -5.90 -4.51 -4.36
N SER A 817 -4.98 -4.63 -3.40
CA SER A 817 -3.72 -5.34 -3.61
C SER A 817 -3.90 -6.85 -3.78
N GLN A 818 -5.06 -7.40 -3.39
CA GLN A 818 -5.41 -8.82 -3.56
C GLN A 818 -6.11 -9.10 -4.89
N VAL A 819 -6.62 -8.06 -5.56
CA VAL A 819 -7.28 -8.17 -6.85
C VAL A 819 -6.21 -8.38 -7.93
N GLN A 820 -6.19 -9.57 -8.53
CA GLN A 820 -5.23 -9.91 -9.60
C GLN A 820 -5.52 -9.16 -10.88
N ASP A 821 -6.76 -9.24 -11.35
CA ASP A 821 -7.21 -8.56 -12.55
C ASP A 821 -8.17 -7.44 -12.16
N ILE A 822 -7.56 -6.28 -11.91
CA ILE A 822 -8.31 -5.08 -11.53
C ILE A 822 -9.25 -4.59 -12.63
N LEU A 823 -8.93 -4.87 -13.90
CA LEU A 823 -9.75 -4.49 -15.03
C LEU A 823 -10.99 -5.37 -15.11
N GLN A 824 -10.81 -6.69 -14.98
CA GLN A 824 -11.90 -7.66 -14.93
C GLN A 824 -12.83 -7.41 -13.72
N GLU A 825 -12.26 -7.12 -12.54
CA GLU A 825 -13.03 -6.79 -11.34
C GLU A 825 -13.87 -5.51 -11.51
N CYS A 826 -13.34 -4.52 -12.24
CA CYS A 826 -14.14 -3.34 -12.57
C CYS A 826 -15.19 -3.67 -13.64
N GLN A 827 -14.87 -4.49 -14.64
CA GLN A 827 -15.80 -4.90 -15.71
C GLN A 827 -16.98 -5.72 -15.19
N SER A 828 -16.75 -6.62 -14.22
CA SER A 828 -17.76 -7.53 -13.68
C SER A 828 -18.96 -6.81 -13.02
N GLN A 829 -18.79 -5.54 -12.65
CA GLN A 829 -19.85 -4.72 -12.06
C GLN A 829 -20.91 -4.29 -13.10
N GLY A 830 -20.60 -4.32 -14.39
CA GLY A 830 -21.52 -3.94 -15.46
C GLY A 830 -22.81 -4.77 -15.47
N GLY A 831 -23.96 -4.10 -15.45
CA GLY A 831 -25.28 -4.74 -15.45
C GLY A 831 -25.77 -5.21 -14.07
N THR A 832 -25.02 -4.96 -12.99
CA THR A 832 -25.40 -5.34 -11.63
C THR A 832 -26.05 -4.19 -10.86
N GLU A 833 -26.79 -4.52 -9.79
CA GLU A 833 -27.34 -3.54 -8.84
C GLU A 833 -26.22 -2.80 -8.09
N ARG A 834 -26.45 -1.53 -7.77
CA ARG A 834 -25.47 -0.72 -7.03
C ARG A 834 -25.40 -1.16 -5.56
N TRP A 835 -24.19 -1.28 -5.03
CA TRP A 835 -23.97 -1.66 -3.63
C TRP A 835 -24.03 -0.49 -2.65
N TYR A 836 -23.97 0.74 -3.16
CA TYR A 836 -23.92 1.96 -2.37
C TYR A 836 -24.99 2.95 -2.83
N THR A 837 -25.62 3.61 -1.88
CA THR A 837 -26.58 4.68 -2.14
C THR A 837 -25.85 5.97 -2.48
N TYR A 838 -24.92 6.39 -1.61
CA TYR A 838 -24.23 7.66 -1.77
C TYR A 838 -22.80 7.63 -1.21
N GLU A 839 -21.97 8.56 -1.66
CA GLU A 839 -20.68 8.87 -1.04
C GLU A 839 -20.75 10.23 -0.35
N LEU A 840 -20.16 10.36 0.85
CA LEU A 840 -19.91 11.65 1.49
C LEU A 840 -18.40 11.88 1.61
N SER A 841 -17.87 12.75 0.77
CA SER A 841 -16.45 13.10 0.73
C SER A 841 -16.24 14.52 1.25
N ASN A 842 -15.59 14.65 2.41
CA ASN A 842 -15.49 15.92 3.15
C ASN A 842 -14.03 16.36 3.31
N LEU A 843 -13.64 17.46 2.65
CA LEU A 843 -12.29 18.05 2.77
C LEU A 843 -12.11 18.90 4.03
N GLY A 844 -13.19 19.19 4.76
CA GLY A 844 -13.17 19.98 5.98
C GLY A 844 -13.05 21.49 5.74
N SER A 845 -12.45 22.19 6.70
CA SER A 845 -12.24 23.64 6.65
C SER A 845 -10.81 23.95 6.24
N VAL A 846 -10.66 24.66 5.12
CA VAL A 846 -9.39 24.97 4.47
C VAL A 846 -8.92 26.37 4.88
N SER A 847 -7.65 26.47 5.25
CA SER A 847 -6.98 27.74 5.62
C SER A 847 -5.63 27.95 4.94
N SER A 848 -5.19 27.00 4.11
CA SER A 848 -3.86 27.01 3.48
C SER A 848 -3.79 27.77 2.16
N ILE A 849 -4.93 28.14 1.58
CA ILE A 849 -4.99 28.93 0.34
C ILE A 849 -4.99 30.40 0.76
N LEU A 850 -3.83 31.02 0.65
CA LEU A 850 -3.62 32.42 1.03
C LEU A 850 -3.32 33.22 -0.25
N PRO A 851 -4.24 34.10 -0.70
CA PRO A 851 -3.92 35.07 -1.74
C PRO A 851 -2.74 35.97 -1.34
N PRO A 852 -1.94 36.49 -2.29
CA PRO A 852 -0.84 37.38 -1.96
C PRO A 852 -1.30 38.62 -1.18
N GLU A 853 -0.55 39.02 -0.16
CA GLU A 853 -0.82 40.22 0.63
C GLU A 853 -0.92 41.46 -0.28
N ASP A 854 -1.84 42.38 0.04
CA ASP A 854 -2.09 43.62 -0.70
C ASP A 854 -2.45 43.47 -2.20
N SER A 855 -2.75 42.26 -2.69
CA SER A 855 -3.08 42.01 -4.11
C SER A 855 -4.51 42.41 -4.53
N GLY A 856 -5.39 42.69 -3.57
CA GLY A 856 -6.83 42.88 -3.84
C GLY A 856 -7.58 41.60 -4.22
N ILE A 857 -6.95 40.43 -4.12
CA ILE A 857 -7.55 39.10 -4.34
C ILE A 857 -8.07 38.55 -3.01
N LYS A 858 -9.34 38.14 -2.99
CA LYS A 858 -9.94 37.46 -1.85
C LYS A 858 -10.49 36.10 -2.26
N LEU A 859 -10.10 35.06 -1.55
CA LEU A 859 -10.74 33.74 -1.66
C LEU A 859 -12.14 33.85 -1.05
N ASP A 860 -13.15 33.64 -1.88
CA ASP A 860 -14.56 33.74 -1.51
C ASP A 860 -15.05 32.39 -0.93
N ARG A 861 -14.96 31.34 -1.74
CA ARG A 861 -15.39 29.98 -1.38
C ARG A 861 -14.64 28.92 -2.17
N LEU A 862 -14.78 27.68 -1.71
CA LEU A 862 -14.30 26.48 -2.40
C LEU A 862 -15.50 25.60 -2.79
N VAL A 863 -15.38 24.91 -3.92
CA VAL A 863 -16.32 23.86 -4.34
C VAL A 863 -15.52 22.63 -4.68
N PHE A 864 -15.82 21.52 -4.00
CA PHE A 864 -15.21 20.22 -4.26
C PHE A 864 -16.20 19.35 -5.02
N THR A 865 -15.77 18.70 -6.11
CA THR A 865 -16.63 17.84 -6.93
C THR A 865 -15.89 16.59 -7.41
N GLN A 866 -16.66 15.56 -7.72
CA GLN A 866 -16.21 14.35 -8.42
C GLN A 866 -17.13 14.07 -9.60
N CYS A 867 -16.67 13.32 -10.60
CA CYS A 867 -17.56 12.89 -11.67
C CYS A 867 -18.71 12.01 -11.13
N GLY A 868 -19.86 12.02 -11.82
CA GLY A 868 -20.94 11.09 -11.52
C GLY A 868 -20.49 9.63 -11.66
N PHE A 869 -20.68 8.81 -10.63
CA PHE A 869 -20.16 7.45 -10.60
C PHE A 869 -21.00 6.51 -11.50
N VAL A 870 -20.36 5.86 -12.47
CA VAL A 870 -21.04 4.79 -13.22
C VAL A 870 -21.07 3.50 -12.41
N ALA A 871 -19.89 3.08 -11.94
CA ALA A 871 -19.74 2.01 -10.96
C ALA A 871 -19.39 2.64 -9.60
N GLY A 872 -20.19 2.39 -8.57
CA GLY A 872 -20.11 3.05 -7.27
C GLY A 872 -21.46 3.59 -6.78
N PRO A 873 -21.45 4.55 -5.84
CA PRO A 873 -22.68 5.14 -5.30
C PRO A 873 -23.50 5.90 -6.34
N ALA A 874 -24.84 5.94 -6.15
CA ALA A 874 -25.75 6.66 -7.06
C ALA A 874 -25.52 8.17 -7.03
N LEU A 875 -25.20 8.70 -5.85
CA LEU A 875 -25.02 10.13 -5.58
C LEU A 875 -23.68 10.40 -4.87
N GLY A 876 -22.92 11.39 -5.32
CA GLY A 876 -21.76 11.90 -4.61
C GLY A 876 -22.09 13.21 -3.90
N PHE A 877 -21.88 13.27 -2.59
CA PHE A 877 -21.96 14.49 -1.78
C PHE A 877 -20.53 14.92 -1.41
N ASN A 878 -20.11 16.06 -1.93
CA ASN A 878 -18.73 16.53 -1.81
C ASN A 878 -18.71 17.85 -1.04
N CYS A 879 -18.02 17.88 0.09
CA CYS A 879 -18.11 18.97 1.05
C CYS A 879 -16.77 19.67 1.29
N VAL A 880 -16.80 21.00 1.35
CA VAL A 880 -15.63 21.82 1.70
C VAL A 880 -16.08 23.18 2.25
N SER A 881 -15.28 23.77 3.13
CA SER A 881 -15.44 25.16 3.56
C SER A 881 -14.08 25.86 3.58
N THR A 882 -14.09 27.19 3.52
CA THR A 882 -12.95 28.01 3.92
C THR A 882 -13.05 28.31 5.42
N ARG A 883 -11.95 28.71 6.06
CA ARG A 883 -11.97 29.10 7.48
C ARG A 883 -12.84 30.34 7.67
N GLY A 884 -13.99 30.17 8.33
CA GLY A 884 -14.94 31.25 8.61
C GLY A 884 -15.78 31.70 7.42
N GLY A 885 -15.67 31.04 6.26
CA GLY A 885 -16.50 31.31 5.08
C GLY A 885 -17.60 30.29 4.89
N ASP A 886 -18.22 30.34 3.71
CA ASP A 886 -19.35 29.49 3.37
C ASP A 886 -18.96 28.01 3.27
N PHE A 887 -19.92 27.15 3.60
CA PHE A 887 -19.80 25.71 3.47
C PHE A 887 -20.54 25.25 2.22
N THR A 888 -19.85 24.56 1.32
CA THR A 888 -20.45 24.06 0.07
C THR A 888 -20.62 22.56 0.11
N ILE A 889 -21.74 22.09 -0.44
CA ILE A 889 -22.00 20.69 -0.76
C ILE A 889 -22.30 20.61 -2.24
N SER A 890 -21.49 19.88 -3.01
CA SER A 890 -21.87 19.50 -4.36
C SER A 890 -22.54 18.13 -4.37
N ILE A 891 -23.62 17.99 -5.13
CA ILE A 891 -24.28 16.72 -5.43
C ILE A 891 -23.91 16.34 -6.86
N THR A 892 -23.32 15.17 -7.06
CA THR A 892 -22.88 14.68 -8.37
C THR A 892 -23.51 13.34 -8.69
N TRP A 893 -23.97 13.16 -9.92
CA TRP A 893 -24.58 11.90 -10.36
C TRP A 893 -24.41 11.71 -11.87
N GLN A 894 -24.54 10.45 -12.30
CA GLN A 894 -24.65 10.14 -13.72
C GLN A 894 -26.09 10.40 -14.16
N ARG A 895 -26.25 11.15 -15.26
CA ARG A 895 -27.55 11.41 -15.88
C ARG A 895 -28.31 10.08 -16.10
N GLY A 896 -29.59 10.07 -15.71
CA GLY A 896 -30.47 8.92 -15.89
C GLY A 896 -30.41 7.87 -14.78
N ILE A 897 -29.44 7.93 -13.84
CA ILE A 897 -29.36 6.96 -12.72
C ILE A 897 -30.30 7.33 -11.57
N VAL A 898 -30.47 8.62 -11.35
CA VAL A 898 -31.42 9.19 -10.39
C VAL A 898 -32.18 10.26 -11.14
N ALA A 899 -33.51 10.24 -11.04
CA ALA A 899 -34.36 11.24 -11.66
C ALA A 899 -33.94 12.64 -11.16
N GLU A 900 -33.75 13.58 -12.08
CA GLU A 900 -33.27 14.92 -11.79
C GLU A 900 -34.18 15.62 -10.78
N SER A 901 -35.50 15.42 -10.85
CA SER A 901 -36.44 15.96 -9.87
C SER A 901 -36.17 15.49 -8.44
N VAL A 902 -35.73 14.23 -8.26
CA VAL A 902 -35.38 13.72 -6.93
C VAL A 902 -34.13 14.42 -6.42
N VAL A 903 -33.14 14.68 -7.29
CA VAL A 903 -31.93 15.39 -6.88
C VAL A 903 -32.21 16.85 -6.53
N GLU A 904 -33.10 17.53 -7.27
CA GLU A 904 -33.54 18.88 -6.91
C GLU A 904 -34.27 18.88 -5.57
N ASP A 905 -35.19 17.93 -5.33
CA ASP A 905 -35.88 17.78 -4.06
C ASP A 905 -34.90 17.53 -2.91
N VAL A 906 -33.87 16.70 -3.13
CA VAL A 906 -32.81 16.43 -2.14
C VAL A 906 -31.97 17.69 -1.88
N ALA A 907 -31.60 18.44 -2.92
CA ALA A 907 -30.82 19.67 -2.79
C ALA A 907 -31.57 20.72 -1.98
N GLN A 908 -32.86 20.91 -2.27
CA GLN A 908 -33.72 21.84 -1.56
C GLN A 908 -33.91 21.42 -0.10
N GLU A 909 -34.20 20.14 0.15
CA GLU A 909 -34.37 19.59 1.49
C GLU A 909 -33.07 19.69 2.31
N LEU A 910 -31.91 19.41 1.70
CA LEU A 910 -30.61 19.57 2.34
C LEU A 910 -30.36 21.02 2.73
N GLN A 911 -30.62 21.95 1.83
CA GLN A 911 -30.45 23.38 2.11
C GLN A 911 -31.35 23.82 3.26
N THR A 912 -32.65 23.51 3.19
CA THR A 912 -33.62 23.81 4.23
C THR A 912 -33.17 23.26 5.58
N ARG A 913 -32.79 21.97 5.64
CA ARG A 913 -32.31 21.37 6.89
C ARG A 913 -31.03 22.04 7.39
N LEU A 914 -30.04 22.28 6.55
CA LEU A 914 -28.77 22.86 7.00
C LEU A 914 -28.92 24.30 7.52
N GLU A 915 -29.88 25.06 6.99
CA GLU A 915 -30.22 26.41 7.44
C GLU A 915 -31.10 26.39 8.70
N GLU A 916 -32.14 25.56 8.73
CA GLU A 916 -33.12 25.47 9.83
C GLU A 916 -32.62 24.68 11.04
N PHE A 917 -31.65 23.76 10.86
CA PHE A 917 -31.00 23.03 11.96
C PHE A 917 -30.27 23.97 12.91
N ASN A 918 -30.28 25.28 12.66
CA ASN A 918 -29.76 26.33 13.54
C ASN A 918 -30.84 27.00 14.43
N MET A 919 -32.14 26.75 14.20
CA MET A 919 -33.27 27.53 14.75
C MET A 919 -34.03 26.89 15.92
N THR A 920 -33.36 26.19 16.84
CA THR A 920 -33.93 26.04 18.19
C THR A 920 -33.60 27.31 18.99
N PRO A 921 -34.60 28.04 19.54
CA PRO A 921 -34.34 29.31 20.19
C PRO A 921 -33.43 29.11 21.40
N GLU A 922 -32.24 29.70 21.33
CA GLU A 922 -31.31 29.80 22.45
C GLU A 922 -32.07 30.32 23.67
N THR A 923 -32.04 29.58 24.78
CA THR A 923 -32.17 30.19 26.10
C THR A 923 -31.13 31.31 26.13
N LYS A 924 -31.60 32.57 26.15
CA LYS A 924 -30.79 33.79 26.13
C LYS A 924 -29.49 33.56 26.88
N SER A 925 -28.40 33.32 26.15
CA SER A 925 -27.10 33.17 26.78
C SER A 925 -26.76 34.52 27.38
N GLU A 926 -26.38 34.54 28.66
CA GLU A 926 -25.96 35.77 29.32
C GLU A 926 -24.85 36.44 28.49
N PRO A 927 -24.92 37.77 28.30
CA PRO A 927 -23.95 38.46 27.47
C PRO A 927 -22.55 38.26 28.03
N LEU A 928 -21.64 37.78 27.19
CA LEU A 928 -20.22 37.65 27.53
C LEU A 928 -19.67 39.02 27.92
N ARG A 929 -18.95 39.07 29.04
CA ARG A 929 -18.25 40.27 29.51
C ARG A 929 -16.78 40.19 29.11
N GLU A 930 -16.14 41.35 29.03
CA GLU A 930 -14.73 41.48 28.66
C GLU A 930 -13.96 42.01 29.89
N TRP A 931 -12.82 41.39 30.18
CA TRP A 931 -11.94 41.78 31.29
C TRP A 931 -10.50 41.94 30.84
N ILE A 932 -9.84 42.96 31.38
CA ILE A 932 -8.38 43.02 31.50
C ILE A 932 -8.03 42.36 32.83
N ILE A 933 -7.16 41.36 32.79
CA ILE A 933 -6.79 40.56 33.95
C ILE A 933 -5.32 40.80 34.24
N LEU A 934 -5.03 41.30 35.43
CA LEU A 934 -3.67 41.51 35.90
C LEU A 934 -3.33 40.45 36.95
N ILE A 935 -2.31 39.65 36.67
CA ILE A 935 -1.90 38.52 37.52
C ILE A 935 -0.48 38.78 38.01
N PRO A 936 -0.27 39.13 39.28
CA PRO A 936 1.06 39.29 39.84
C PRO A 936 1.82 37.96 39.88
N ASP A 937 3.14 38.03 39.80
CA ASP A 937 4.03 36.91 40.03
C ASP A 937 4.38 36.79 41.53
N ASN A 938 4.60 35.57 42.01
CA ASN A 938 5.17 35.33 43.34
C ASN A 938 6.62 35.85 43.41
N LYS A 939 7.07 36.28 44.59
CA LYS A 939 8.47 36.70 44.81
C LYS A 939 9.45 35.59 44.41
N ASP A 940 10.57 35.97 43.79
CA ASP A 940 11.65 35.09 43.34
C ASP A 940 11.26 34.02 42.29
N SER A 941 10.11 34.16 41.63
CA SER A 941 9.60 33.19 40.65
C SER A 941 10.15 33.33 39.22
N LEU A 942 10.96 34.36 38.95
CA LEU A 942 11.45 34.71 37.59
C LEU A 942 12.18 33.54 36.91
N GLY A 943 13.04 32.82 37.63
CA GLY A 943 13.76 31.66 37.09
C GLY A 943 12.82 30.51 36.69
N THR A 944 11.74 30.30 37.45
CA THR A 944 10.72 29.30 37.12
C THR A 944 9.86 29.75 35.94
N ARG A 945 9.43 31.02 35.91
CA ARG A 945 8.70 31.63 34.79
C ARG A 945 9.41 31.39 33.46
N MET A 946 10.71 31.71 33.39
CA MET A 946 11.49 31.54 32.16
C MET A 946 11.60 30.08 31.73
N ARG A 947 11.73 29.15 32.68
CA ARG A 947 11.84 27.71 32.41
C ARG A 947 10.55 27.08 31.89
N VAL A 948 9.38 27.54 32.35
CA VAL A 948 8.07 26.96 31.94
C VAL A 948 7.33 27.81 30.90
N ARG A 949 7.93 28.89 30.41
CA ARG A 949 7.31 29.85 29.48
C ARG A 949 6.80 29.23 28.18
N GLU A 950 7.57 28.34 27.57
CA GLU A 950 7.18 27.70 26.30
C GLU A 950 5.92 26.83 26.47
N THR A 951 5.86 26.08 27.56
CA THR A 951 4.67 25.28 27.93
C THR A 951 3.47 26.17 28.21
N HIS A 952 3.65 27.29 28.93
CA HIS A 952 2.58 28.26 29.20
C HIS A 952 2.00 28.83 27.90
N ILE A 953 2.85 29.28 26.98
CA ILE A 953 2.40 29.78 25.67
C ILE A 953 1.60 28.72 24.93
N LYS A 954 2.07 27.47 24.92
CA LYS A 954 1.39 26.35 24.27
C LYS A 954 0.04 26.00 24.90
N GLU A 955 -0.09 26.11 26.23
CA GLU A 955 -1.35 25.89 26.94
C GLU A 955 -2.35 27.04 26.66
N MET A 956 -1.88 28.29 26.69
CA MET A 956 -2.70 29.48 26.45
C MET A 956 -3.22 29.59 25.01
N LEU A 957 -2.45 29.17 24.00
CA LEU A 957 -2.88 29.18 22.60
C LEU A 957 -4.21 28.45 22.38
N LYS A 958 -4.45 27.34 23.08
CA LYS A 958 -5.70 26.57 22.98
C LYS A 958 -6.93 27.37 23.43
N HIS A 959 -6.75 28.24 24.40
CA HIS A 959 -7.79 29.10 24.95
C HIS A 959 -7.99 30.38 24.15
N ILE A 960 -6.94 30.82 23.44
CA ILE A 960 -7.03 31.87 22.43
C ILE A 960 -7.82 31.34 21.22
N ASP A 961 -7.48 30.14 20.74
CA ASP A 961 -8.20 29.48 19.64
C ASP A 961 -9.68 29.22 19.97
N SER A 962 -10.01 28.99 21.24
CA SER A 962 -11.40 28.84 21.68
C SER A 962 -12.16 30.17 21.80
N GLY A 963 -11.50 31.31 21.56
CA GLY A 963 -12.05 32.66 21.71
C GLY A 963 -12.27 33.11 23.16
N LEU A 964 -11.76 32.35 24.14
CA LEU A 964 -11.90 32.67 25.57
C LEU A 964 -10.92 33.79 25.97
N PHE A 965 -9.71 33.75 25.44
CA PHE A 965 -8.72 34.83 25.55
C PHE A 965 -8.51 35.49 24.20
N GLN A 966 -8.41 36.81 24.17
CA GLN A 966 -8.13 37.55 22.93
C GLN A 966 -6.64 37.80 22.74
N MET A 967 -5.87 37.90 23.84
CA MET A 967 -4.43 38.10 23.80
C MET A 967 -3.77 37.43 25.01
N GLY A 968 -2.67 36.70 24.78
CA GLY A 968 -1.93 35.99 25.82
C GLY A 968 -0.62 36.70 26.18
N GLY A 969 -0.63 37.42 27.31
CA GLY A 969 0.57 37.94 27.97
C GLY A 969 1.13 39.24 27.38
N GLY A 970 1.23 40.26 28.23
CA GLY A 970 2.01 41.49 27.98
C GLY A 970 2.74 41.94 29.24
N THR A 971 3.86 42.65 29.08
CA THR A 971 4.54 43.40 30.15
C THR A 971 4.15 44.86 30.00
N LEU A 972 3.57 45.47 31.05
CA LEU A 972 3.15 46.88 31.00
C LEU A 972 4.37 47.78 31.20
N ALA A 973 4.68 48.60 30.20
CA ALA A 973 5.63 49.70 30.36
C ALA A 973 4.93 50.86 31.09
N GLY A 974 5.47 51.29 32.24
CA GLY A 974 5.11 52.57 32.87
C GLY A 974 4.57 52.51 34.30
N ASN A 975 4.06 51.37 34.78
CA ASN A 975 3.77 51.11 36.19
C ASN A 975 4.02 49.61 36.46
N ARG A 976 5.11 49.28 37.15
CA ARG A 976 5.59 47.89 37.29
C ARG A 976 4.63 47.04 38.11
N VAL A 977 3.87 46.18 37.43
CA VAL A 977 3.38 44.93 38.01
C VAL A 977 4.30 43.83 37.50
N ASP A 978 5.10 43.23 38.38
CA ASP A 978 5.85 42.01 38.04
C ASP A 978 4.81 40.89 37.88
N GLY A 979 4.42 40.57 36.65
CA GLY A 979 3.27 39.70 36.39
C GLY A 979 2.86 39.53 34.92
N SER A 980 1.64 39.04 34.69
CA SER A 980 1.00 38.88 33.38
C SER A 980 -0.24 39.75 33.24
N ALA A 981 -0.45 40.34 32.06
CA ALA A 981 -1.72 40.94 31.64
C ALA A 981 -2.40 40.09 30.56
N ILE A 982 -3.69 39.80 30.70
CA ILE A 982 -4.49 38.95 29.80
C ILE A 982 -5.83 39.62 29.50
N ILE A 983 -6.30 39.54 28.25
CA ILE A 983 -7.66 39.97 27.88
C ILE A 983 -8.54 38.73 27.72
N ALA A 984 -9.64 38.66 28.47
CA ALA A 984 -10.58 37.55 28.46
C ALA A 984 -11.99 37.98 28.08
N ARG A 985 -12.70 37.10 27.36
CA ARG A 985 -14.12 37.23 27.06
C ARG A 985 -14.85 35.95 27.51
N ALA A 986 -15.57 36.05 28.60
CA ALA A 986 -16.22 34.91 29.28
C ALA A 986 -17.55 35.34 29.93
N LYS A 987 -18.30 34.39 30.51
CA LYS A 987 -19.58 34.70 31.18
C LYS A 987 -19.35 35.26 32.58
N SER A 988 -18.35 34.74 33.29
CA SER A 988 -17.99 35.17 34.65
C SER A 988 -16.48 35.13 34.92
N GLU A 989 -16.04 35.82 35.97
CA GLU A 989 -14.66 35.72 36.48
C GLU A 989 -14.33 34.29 36.94
N ALA A 990 -15.32 33.55 37.45
CA ALA A 990 -15.14 32.16 37.86
C ALA A 990 -14.74 31.24 36.69
N ASP A 991 -15.32 31.46 35.50
CA ASP A 991 -14.96 30.72 34.29
C ASP A 991 -13.49 30.96 33.93
N VAL A 992 -13.05 32.22 33.99
CA VAL A 992 -11.66 32.57 33.69
C VAL A 992 -10.71 32.00 34.76
N MET A 993 -11.07 32.12 36.04
CA MET A 993 -10.29 31.57 37.15
C MET A 993 -10.14 30.05 37.08
N SER A 994 -11.15 29.33 36.58
CA SER A 994 -11.07 27.88 36.40
C SER A 994 -9.95 27.49 35.44
N VAL A 995 -9.76 28.28 34.38
CA VAL A 995 -8.69 28.08 33.40
C VAL A 995 -7.33 28.48 33.97
N LEU A 996 -7.23 29.69 34.54
CA LEU A 996 -5.96 30.20 35.09
C LEU A 996 -5.38 29.29 36.18
N LYS A 997 -6.22 28.67 37.02
CA LYS A 997 -5.77 27.71 38.05
C LYS A 997 -5.11 26.46 37.49
N THR A 998 -5.46 26.07 36.25
CA THR A 998 -4.91 24.88 35.60
C THR A 998 -3.65 25.18 34.78
N ASP A 999 -3.36 26.45 34.52
CA ASP A 999 -2.18 26.87 33.76
C ASP A 999 -0.87 26.50 34.47
N ILE A 1000 0.15 26.16 33.69
CA ILE A 1000 1.48 25.81 34.21
C ILE A 1000 2.11 26.94 35.06
N TYR A 1001 1.83 28.22 34.80
CA TYR A 1001 2.30 29.33 35.63
C TYR A 1001 1.63 29.32 37.01
N ALA A 1002 0.35 28.98 37.12
CA ALA A 1002 -0.29 28.78 38.42
C ALA A 1002 0.26 27.54 39.13
N ARG A 1003 0.31 26.39 38.45
CA ARG A 1003 0.75 25.10 39.02
C ARG A 1003 2.22 25.11 39.43
N SER A 1004 3.06 25.90 38.77
CA SER A 1004 4.49 26.00 39.08
C SER A 1004 4.81 27.12 40.10
N GLY A 1005 3.78 27.77 40.67
CA GLY A 1005 3.95 28.83 41.65
C GLY A 1005 4.52 30.13 41.07
N VAL A 1006 4.39 30.35 39.75
CA VAL A 1006 4.77 31.61 39.12
C VAL A 1006 3.73 32.68 39.44
N TRP A 1007 2.45 32.40 39.22
CA TRP A 1007 1.37 33.35 39.49
C TRP A 1007 0.92 33.34 40.95
N ASP A 1008 0.73 34.54 41.49
CA ASP A 1008 -0.01 34.80 42.73
C ASP A 1008 -1.48 35.04 42.40
N LEU A 1009 -2.24 33.95 42.27
CA LEU A 1009 -3.68 34.02 41.96
C LEU A 1009 -4.52 34.60 43.11
N GLU A 1010 -3.96 34.79 44.31
CA GLU A 1010 -4.68 35.46 45.42
C GLU A 1010 -4.71 36.98 45.22
N LYS A 1011 -3.76 37.54 44.45
CA LYS A 1011 -3.66 38.98 44.15
C LYS A 1011 -4.10 39.35 42.74
N ILE A 1012 -4.79 38.45 42.05
CA ILE A 1012 -5.31 38.70 40.70
C ILE A 1012 -6.34 39.83 40.70
N GLN A 1013 -6.34 40.65 39.65
CA GLN A 1013 -7.31 41.72 39.46
C GLN A 1013 -8.07 41.52 38.14
N PHE A 1014 -9.40 41.61 38.20
CA PHE A 1014 -10.29 41.63 37.04
C PHE A 1014 -10.82 43.04 36.83
N ILE A 1015 -10.50 43.62 35.68
CA ILE A 1015 -10.92 44.97 35.31
C ILE A 1015 -11.89 44.86 34.14
N PRO A 1016 -13.21 45.03 34.35
CA PRO A 1016 -14.18 44.95 33.27
C PRO A 1016 -14.00 46.14 32.31
N PHE A 1017 -14.14 45.90 31.00
CA PHE A 1017 -14.14 46.95 30.00
C PHE A 1017 -15.15 46.65 28.88
N GLN A 1018 -15.44 47.67 28.06
CA GLN A 1018 -16.28 47.52 26.88
C GLN A 1018 -15.51 48.03 25.66
N CYS A 1019 -15.19 47.15 24.72
CA CYS A 1019 -14.48 47.54 23.51
C CYS A 1019 -15.36 48.40 22.59
N VAL A 1020 -14.96 49.66 22.35
CA VAL A 1020 -15.73 50.66 21.58
C VAL A 1020 -15.49 50.57 20.07
N TYR A 1021 -14.38 49.97 19.63
CA TYR A 1021 -14.03 49.80 18.23
C TYR A 1021 -13.24 48.50 18.04
N ARG A 1022 -13.67 47.65 17.10
CA ARG A 1022 -13.02 46.37 16.76
C ARG A 1022 -12.60 46.39 15.29
N ARG A 1023 -11.29 46.24 15.04
CA ARG A 1023 -10.79 45.75 13.76
C ARG A 1023 -10.70 44.24 13.85
N GLU A 1024 -11.33 43.52 12.94
CA GLU A 1024 -11.15 42.07 12.82
C GLU A 1024 -9.71 41.81 12.36
N HIS A 1025 -8.88 41.42 13.33
CA HIS A 1025 -7.47 41.05 13.24
C HIS A 1025 -6.46 42.09 12.71
N ILE A 1026 -5.46 42.37 13.56
CA ILE A 1026 -4.15 42.86 13.14
C ILE A 1026 -3.30 41.60 12.98
N ASP A 1027 -2.91 41.29 11.74
CA ASP A 1027 -2.02 40.17 11.45
C ASP A 1027 -0.61 40.41 12.04
N GLY A 1028 0.00 39.34 12.55
CA GLY A 1028 1.47 39.24 12.53
C GLY A 1028 2.32 39.67 13.74
N ALA A 1029 1.80 39.79 14.97
CA ALA A 1029 2.66 40.14 16.12
C ALA A 1029 2.62 39.09 17.26
N VAL A 1030 3.53 38.13 17.20
CA VAL A 1030 4.00 37.39 18.38
C VAL A 1030 4.78 38.36 19.28
N MET A 1031 4.51 38.30 20.59
CA MET A 1031 5.15 39.07 21.67
C MET A 1031 6.58 39.56 21.36
N GLY A 1032 6.73 40.87 21.14
CA GLY A 1032 8.05 41.50 21.11
C GLY A 1032 8.15 42.80 20.30
N THR A 1033 7.40 43.84 20.67
CA THR A 1033 7.77 45.27 20.61
C THR A 1033 6.58 46.09 21.12
N GLU A 1034 6.87 47.25 21.70
CA GLU A 1034 5.99 48.11 22.50
C GLU A 1034 4.54 48.23 22.00
N TRP A 1035 3.59 47.72 22.79
CA TRP A 1035 2.17 48.07 22.67
C TRP A 1035 1.87 49.22 23.63
N LYS A 1036 1.30 50.32 23.13
CA LYS A 1036 0.62 51.30 23.96
C LYS A 1036 -0.88 50.99 23.92
N PHE A 1037 -1.47 50.73 25.08
CA PHE A 1037 -2.92 50.73 25.26
C PHE A 1037 -3.44 52.17 25.32
#